data_AF-A0A8C9T0M5-F1
#
_entry.id   AF-A0A8C9T0M5-F1
#
_cell.length_a   1.000
_cell.length_b   1.000
_cell.length_c   1.000
_cell.angle_alpha   90.00
_cell.angle_beta   90.00
_cell.angle_gamma   90.00
#
_symmetry.space_group_name_H-M   'P 1'
#
loop_
_entity.id
_entity.type
_entity.pdbx_description
1 polymer ?
#
loop_
_entity_poly.entity_id
_entity_poly.type
_entity_poly.pdbx_seq_one_letter_code
_entity_poly.pdbx_strand_id
1 'polypeptide(L)'
;MSKQFLYSKSEADKYKFFMKATLLEQMKLDYIHIKQTKELTRDRVGTQEKYLRDLRKKYLQKKERYDSLSSLDEMKKKLEDLQHEMAWSLVWFYSFALCMWAYLKYVSALSQSTCLTSPHSAHPSREAEILERQSKISTLRQQLDRHENEGKELNRQITDKQQVLMKAKEESGKLRLEEKNIQASVESKQRRKSQLMASRSNRLRRFGNQFPELLMAIDNAHTEGRFLKKPIGPVGACISLKDPSLAVAVESCLRNFTKTFCCHSHKDEKVLEALMSRYFPRIYRPGIIVMPFADQVYNTAGRCVKHPEFPSVLDALVIPSPVIANCLIDMRSIETVLVIKDRVTARRVMQQGKPPRNCREAFTSEGDQVFADRYYSAESSGFHGLLGCSPALPLTQSLFFYITTLCHVNKKKNSEAEEELDRLKALMTETHSKHKEMKSEIEKLQEQAGSLPVRLMDNSKELETTARLICPERRPVERSIESVNAEMTCFRQRILEQQSQHGDQEQIIREYAEALKSYQEAANQVKDLKRFIDCLDNIMNDRLMRFKMMRRSIAVRCKLYFSNFLIKLNCSGSMIFDHTKETLSISVKPPGCEDDSVNDVRSLSGGERSFATVCFILALWEITESPFRCLDEFDVYMDMHNRRISMDLLVQLSERQYGRQFIFITPQNTRYF
;
A
#
# COMPACT_ATOMS: atom_id res chain seq x y z
N MET A 1 25.33 -19.41 31.64
CA MET A 1 24.12 -20.27 31.46
C MET A 1 24.37 -21.57 30.67
N SER A 2 25.54 -21.78 30.05
CA SER A 2 25.85 -22.97 29.23
C SER A 2 26.28 -24.21 30.03
N LYS A 3 26.95 -24.03 31.18
CA LYS A 3 27.76 -25.05 31.91
C LYS A 3 27.08 -26.39 32.26
N GLN A 4 25.75 -26.47 32.23
CA GLN A 4 24.99 -27.70 32.51
C GLN A 4 23.83 -27.92 31.49
N PHE A 5 23.83 -27.21 30.36
CA PHE A 5 22.64 -27.05 29.53
C PHE A 5 21.98 -28.37 29.07
N LEU A 6 22.76 -29.37 28.66
CA LEU A 6 22.22 -30.67 28.24
C LEU A 6 21.76 -31.57 29.41
N TYR A 7 22.05 -31.20 30.65
CA TYR A 7 21.96 -32.06 31.84
C TYR A 7 20.91 -31.58 32.86
N SER A 8 20.85 -30.27 33.10
CA SER A 8 19.93 -29.68 34.10
C SER A 8 18.55 -29.32 33.54
N LYS A 9 18.37 -29.40 32.22
CA LYS A 9 17.15 -28.95 31.54
C LYS A 9 16.31 -30.13 31.03
N SER A 10 14.98 -29.96 31.06
CA SER A 10 14.03 -30.95 30.54
C SER A 10 14.17 -31.10 29.01
N GLU A 11 13.63 -32.19 28.43
CA GLU A 11 13.61 -32.35 26.97
C GLU A 11 12.85 -31.22 26.25
N ALA A 12 11.81 -30.67 26.90
CA ALA A 12 11.05 -29.52 26.40
C ALA A 12 11.90 -28.24 26.42
N ASP A 13 12.70 -28.02 27.46
CA ASP A 13 13.64 -26.89 27.53
C ASP A 13 14.76 -27.00 26.49
N LYS A 14 15.28 -28.21 26.25
CA LYS A 14 16.26 -28.49 25.18
C LYS A 14 15.69 -28.12 23.82
N TYR A 15 14.46 -28.51 23.54
CA TYR A 15 13.75 -28.17 22.31
C TYR A 15 13.47 -26.67 22.20
N LYS A 16 13.01 -26.03 23.28
CA LYS A 16 12.78 -24.57 23.32
C LYS A 16 14.05 -23.77 23.03
N PHE A 17 15.18 -24.19 23.58
CA PHE A 17 16.48 -23.59 23.27
C PHE A 17 16.89 -23.78 21.80
N PHE A 18 16.70 -24.97 21.23
CA PHE A 18 16.92 -25.21 19.79
C PHE A 18 16.04 -24.25 18.95
N MET A 19 14.76 -24.12 19.27
CA MET A 19 13.83 -23.21 18.57
C MET A 19 14.25 -21.74 18.72
N LYS A 20 14.78 -21.33 19.88
CA LYS A 20 15.35 -19.98 20.09
C LYS A 20 16.62 -19.74 19.28
N ALA A 21 17.61 -20.63 19.41
CA ALA A 21 18.91 -20.50 18.75
C ALA A 21 18.77 -20.44 17.22
N THR A 22 17.82 -21.19 16.67
CA THR A 22 17.53 -21.24 15.22
C THR A 22 16.51 -20.20 14.75
N LEU A 23 16.08 -19.27 15.62
CA LEU A 23 15.05 -18.24 15.38
C LEU A 23 13.65 -18.79 15.00
N LEU A 24 13.45 -20.10 15.01
CA LEU A 24 12.17 -20.75 14.72
C LEU A 24 11.09 -20.45 15.77
N GLU A 25 11.46 -20.11 17.01
CA GLU A 25 10.51 -19.64 18.02
C GLU A 25 9.93 -18.27 17.64
N GLN A 26 10.75 -17.33 17.13
CA GLN A 26 10.26 -16.03 16.66
C GLN A 26 9.28 -16.22 15.51
N MET A 27 9.65 -17.01 14.50
CA MET A 27 8.74 -17.33 13.39
C MET A 27 7.42 -17.95 13.89
N LYS A 28 7.46 -18.86 14.88
CA LYS A 28 6.27 -19.46 15.49
C LYS A 28 5.37 -18.40 16.14
N LEU A 29 5.96 -17.43 16.87
CA LEU A 29 5.22 -16.33 17.49
C LEU A 29 4.58 -15.41 16.44
N ASP A 30 5.32 -15.07 15.38
CA ASP A 30 4.80 -14.25 14.28
C ASP A 30 3.59 -14.93 13.60
N TYR A 31 3.64 -16.25 13.38
CA TYR A 31 2.50 -17.01 12.86
C TYR A 31 1.29 -17.03 13.81
N ILE A 32 1.51 -17.11 15.12
CA ILE A 32 0.43 -17.04 16.13
C ILE A 32 -0.23 -15.66 16.08
N HIS A 33 0.57 -14.59 16.07
CA HIS A 33 0.07 -13.22 15.99
C HIS A 33 -0.76 -12.99 14.71
N ILE A 34 -0.21 -13.37 13.54
CA ILE A 34 -0.93 -13.23 12.26
C ILE A 34 -2.24 -14.06 12.28
N LYS A 35 -2.24 -15.26 12.87
CA LYS A 35 -3.45 -16.08 13.01
C LYS A 35 -4.49 -15.39 13.90
N GLN A 36 -4.09 -14.79 15.02
CA GLN A 36 -4.99 -14.02 15.89
C GLN A 36 -5.59 -12.81 15.15
N THR A 37 -4.76 -12.04 14.42
CA THR A 37 -5.23 -10.92 13.59
C THR A 37 -6.20 -11.37 12.51
N LYS A 38 -5.96 -12.52 11.89
CA LYS A 38 -6.86 -13.14 10.91
C LYS A 38 -8.23 -13.48 11.51
N GLU A 39 -8.28 -14.20 12.63
CA GLU A 39 -9.59 -14.58 13.22
C GLU A 39 -10.37 -13.33 13.67
N LEU A 40 -9.71 -12.34 14.29
CA LEU A 40 -10.33 -11.03 14.59
C LEU A 40 -10.88 -10.32 13.33
N THR A 41 -10.22 -10.48 12.17
CA THR A 41 -10.69 -9.92 10.90
C THR A 41 -11.88 -10.72 10.36
N ARG A 42 -11.88 -12.05 10.51
CA ARG A 42 -13.00 -12.93 10.15
C ARG A 42 -14.24 -12.63 11.00
N ASP A 43 -14.09 -12.39 12.30
CA ASP A 43 -15.20 -12.00 13.20
C ASP A 43 -15.80 -10.64 12.83
N ARG A 44 -14.96 -9.67 12.45
CA ARG A 44 -15.40 -8.37 11.91
C ARG A 44 -16.19 -8.54 10.62
N VAL A 45 -15.72 -9.37 9.68
CA VAL A 45 -16.46 -9.68 8.44
C VAL A 45 -17.78 -10.36 8.76
N GLY A 46 -17.82 -11.35 9.67
CA GLY A 46 -19.08 -12.01 10.08
C GLY A 46 -20.07 -11.05 10.76
N THR A 47 -19.58 -10.00 11.43
CA THR A 47 -20.41 -8.92 11.98
C THR A 47 -20.95 -8.01 10.88
N GLN A 48 -20.11 -7.63 9.91
CA GLN A 48 -20.53 -6.87 8.73
C GLN A 48 -21.50 -7.67 7.83
N GLU A 49 -21.41 -9.00 7.78
CA GLU A 49 -22.40 -9.86 7.09
C GLU A 49 -23.76 -9.90 7.78
N LYS A 50 -23.81 -9.75 9.11
CA LYS A 50 -25.09 -9.58 9.84
C LYS A 50 -25.70 -8.23 9.49
N TYR A 51 -24.90 -7.16 9.62
CA TYR A 51 -25.32 -5.81 9.21
C TYR A 51 -25.78 -5.75 7.75
N LEU A 52 -25.06 -6.38 6.83
CA LEU A 52 -25.42 -6.46 5.41
C LEU A 52 -26.73 -7.21 5.15
N ARG A 53 -27.05 -8.23 5.95
CA ARG A 53 -28.36 -8.92 5.89
C ARG A 53 -29.49 -8.00 6.32
N ASP A 54 -29.29 -7.17 7.34
CA ASP A 54 -30.30 -6.21 7.79
C ASP A 54 -30.44 -5.03 6.83
N LEU A 55 -29.33 -4.55 6.26
CA LEU A 55 -29.33 -3.58 5.15
C LEU A 55 -30.07 -4.13 3.93
N ARG A 56 -29.84 -5.42 3.57
CA ARG A 56 -30.56 -6.09 2.48
C ARG A 56 -32.06 -6.15 2.75
N LYS A 57 -32.50 -6.47 3.97
CA LYS A 57 -33.94 -6.46 4.35
C LYS A 57 -34.54 -5.06 4.17
N LYS A 58 -33.87 -4.02 4.69
CA LYS A 58 -34.32 -2.63 4.54
C LYS A 58 -34.41 -2.21 3.07
N TYR A 59 -33.38 -2.54 2.28
CA TYR A 59 -33.37 -2.32 0.83
C TYR A 59 -34.54 -3.02 0.12
N LEU A 60 -34.81 -4.30 0.41
CA LEU A 60 -35.96 -5.01 -0.20
C LEU A 60 -37.30 -4.38 0.21
N GLN A 61 -37.49 -3.99 1.47
CA GLN A 61 -38.71 -3.31 1.93
C GLN A 61 -38.92 -1.95 1.27
N LYS A 62 -37.84 -1.16 1.09
CA LYS A 62 -37.91 0.11 0.35
C LYS A 62 -38.13 -0.12 -1.15
N LYS A 63 -37.57 -1.20 -1.72
CA LYS A 63 -37.82 -1.59 -3.11
C LYS A 63 -39.29 -1.93 -3.34
N GLU A 64 -39.89 -2.75 -2.48
CA GLU A 64 -41.30 -3.14 -2.58
C GLU A 64 -42.23 -1.91 -2.55
N ARG A 65 -41.94 -0.94 -1.68
CA ARG A 65 -42.65 0.36 -1.62
C ARG A 65 -42.43 1.25 -2.85
N TYR A 66 -41.28 1.14 -3.50
CA TYR A 66 -40.99 1.85 -4.75
C TYR A 66 -41.71 1.19 -5.92
N ASP A 67 -41.61 -0.14 -6.05
CA ASP A 67 -42.27 -0.92 -7.09
C ASP A 67 -43.81 -0.75 -7.02
N SER A 68 -44.41 -0.59 -5.83
CA SER A 68 -45.84 -0.32 -5.67
C SER A 68 -46.30 1.03 -6.23
N LEU A 69 -45.41 2.02 -6.40
CA LEU A 69 -45.76 3.33 -6.96
C LEU A 69 -46.29 3.21 -8.40
N SER A 70 -45.78 2.25 -9.19
CA SER A 70 -46.25 2.00 -10.55
C SER A 70 -47.75 1.67 -10.59
N SER A 71 -48.26 0.91 -9.61
CA SER A 71 -49.69 0.59 -9.52
C SER A 71 -50.56 1.80 -9.15
N LEU A 72 -49.97 2.75 -8.41
CA LEU A 72 -50.63 3.97 -7.96
C LEU A 72 -50.76 4.97 -9.12
N ASP A 73 -49.72 5.07 -9.96
CA ASP A 73 -49.76 5.90 -11.17
C ASP A 73 -50.69 5.30 -12.26
N GLU A 74 -50.80 3.97 -12.38
CA GLU A 74 -51.85 3.32 -13.19
C GLU A 74 -53.27 3.66 -12.71
N MET A 75 -53.50 3.70 -11.39
CA MET A 75 -54.80 4.07 -10.81
C MET A 75 -55.10 5.56 -11.00
N LYS A 76 -54.12 6.46 -10.84
CA LYS A 76 -54.28 7.88 -11.16
C LYS A 76 -54.70 8.08 -12.62
N LYS A 77 -54.02 7.40 -13.56
CA LYS A 77 -54.33 7.49 -14.99
C LYS A 77 -55.76 7.03 -15.31
N LYS A 78 -56.22 5.93 -14.70
CA LYS A 78 -57.63 5.51 -14.81
C LYS A 78 -58.60 6.53 -14.24
N LEU A 79 -58.28 7.15 -13.10
CA LEU A 79 -59.11 8.21 -12.54
C LEU A 79 -59.15 9.46 -13.44
N GLU A 80 -58.05 9.79 -14.10
CA GLU A 80 -57.93 10.90 -15.07
C GLU A 80 -58.79 10.63 -16.33
N ASP A 81 -58.74 9.41 -16.88
CA ASP A 81 -59.63 8.99 -17.97
C ASP A 81 -61.12 9.04 -17.59
N LEU A 82 -61.48 8.63 -16.37
CA LEU A 82 -62.85 8.77 -15.85
C LEU A 82 -63.24 10.24 -15.60
N GLN A 83 -62.30 11.12 -15.23
CA GLN A 83 -62.55 12.57 -15.13
C GLN A 83 -62.83 13.19 -16.50
N HIS A 84 -62.11 12.77 -17.54
CA HIS A 84 -62.40 13.17 -18.93
C HIS A 84 -63.82 12.74 -19.36
N GLU A 85 -64.22 11.50 -19.04
CA GLU A 85 -65.57 10.98 -19.32
C GLU A 85 -66.65 11.73 -18.54
N MET A 86 -66.41 12.04 -17.25
CA MET A 86 -67.32 12.80 -16.40
C MET A 86 -67.50 14.25 -16.84
N ALA A 87 -66.41 14.95 -17.21
CA ALA A 87 -66.47 16.35 -17.66
C ALA A 87 -67.38 16.50 -18.88
N TRP A 88 -67.22 15.62 -19.88
CA TRP A 88 -68.09 15.60 -21.06
C TRP A 88 -69.51 15.12 -20.76
N SER A 89 -69.69 14.18 -19.82
CA SER A 89 -71.02 13.72 -19.37
C SER A 89 -71.81 14.83 -18.67
N LEU A 90 -71.17 15.64 -17.82
CA LEU A 90 -71.79 16.79 -17.17
C LEU A 90 -72.13 17.90 -18.16
N VAL A 91 -71.23 18.23 -19.09
CA VAL A 91 -71.53 19.19 -20.17
C VAL A 91 -72.70 18.69 -21.02
N TRP A 92 -72.74 17.39 -21.36
CA TRP A 92 -73.84 16.80 -22.11
C TRP A 92 -75.17 16.88 -21.33
N PHE A 93 -75.18 16.51 -20.04
CA PHE A 93 -76.38 16.55 -19.22
C PHE A 93 -76.88 17.97 -18.96
N TYR A 94 -76.00 18.94 -18.65
CA TYR A 94 -76.39 20.34 -18.50
C TYR A 94 -76.80 20.98 -19.83
N SER A 95 -76.16 20.63 -20.96
CA SER A 95 -76.61 21.05 -22.29
C SER A 95 -77.97 20.44 -22.65
N PHE A 96 -78.21 19.18 -22.31
CA PHE A 96 -79.49 18.51 -22.53
C PHE A 96 -80.58 19.07 -21.62
N ALA A 97 -80.28 19.34 -20.35
CA ALA A 97 -81.17 20.00 -19.41
C ALA A 97 -81.46 21.45 -19.79
N LEU A 98 -80.48 22.21 -20.33
CA LEU A 98 -80.69 23.55 -20.89
C LEU A 98 -81.53 23.50 -22.17
N CYS A 99 -81.31 22.51 -23.04
CA CYS A 99 -82.11 22.33 -24.25
C CYS A 99 -83.55 21.90 -23.92
N MET A 100 -83.72 21.05 -22.91
CA MET A 100 -85.02 20.60 -22.41
C MET A 100 -85.72 21.71 -21.60
N TRP A 101 -84.98 22.53 -20.85
CA TRP A 101 -85.50 23.75 -20.22
C TRP A 101 -85.89 24.79 -21.27
N ALA A 102 -85.10 24.96 -22.35
CA ALA A 102 -85.44 25.85 -23.46
C ALA A 102 -86.66 25.33 -24.25
N TYR A 103 -86.80 24.02 -24.43
CA TYR A 103 -87.98 23.38 -25.01
C TYR A 103 -89.21 23.60 -24.11
N LEU A 104 -89.10 23.38 -22.80
CA LEU A 104 -90.14 23.70 -21.81
C LEU A 104 -90.43 25.20 -21.73
N LYS A 105 -89.44 26.07 -21.97
CA LYS A 105 -89.60 27.53 -22.02
C LYS A 105 -90.27 27.99 -23.32
N TYR A 106 -90.01 27.31 -24.43
CA TYR A 106 -90.71 27.51 -25.71
C TYR A 106 -92.17 27.06 -25.60
N VAL A 107 -92.42 25.90 -24.99
CA VAL A 107 -93.77 25.39 -24.70
C VAL A 107 -94.54 26.28 -23.71
N SER A 108 -93.88 26.85 -22.68
CA SER A 108 -94.54 27.78 -21.74
C SER A 108 -94.67 29.22 -22.28
N ALA A 109 -93.75 29.71 -23.12
CA ALA A 109 -93.87 31.01 -23.80
C ALA A 109 -95.01 31.05 -24.83
N LEU A 110 -95.43 29.88 -25.34
CA LEU A 110 -96.66 29.72 -26.14
C LEU A 110 -97.95 29.81 -25.30
N SER A 111 -97.87 29.89 -23.97
CA SER A 111 -99.04 29.71 -23.09
C SER A 111 -99.43 30.90 -22.20
N GLN A 112 -98.57 31.90 -21.98
CA GLN A 112 -98.99 33.12 -21.26
C GLN A 112 -98.11 34.36 -21.50
N SER A 113 -98.80 35.50 -21.67
CA SER A 113 -98.20 36.85 -21.61
C SER A 113 -98.22 37.40 -20.18
N THR A 114 -97.46 38.48 -19.97
CA THR A 114 -97.47 39.43 -18.84
C THR A 114 -96.68 39.14 -17.55
N CYS A 115 -95.75 40.07 -17.28
CA CYS A 115 -95.42 40.71 -15.99
C CYS A 115 -94.80 39.96 -14.79
N LEU A 116 -93.56 40.40 -14.46
CA LEU A 116 -93.08 40.88 -13.13
C LEU A 116 -93.37 40.03 -11.87
N THR A 117 -92.36 39.64 -11.10
CA THR A 117 -91.80 40.52 -10.03
C THR A 117 -90.47 40.02 -9.44
N SER A 118 -89.73 40.92 -8.78
CA SER A 118 -88.52 40.66 -7.95
C SER A 118 -88.91 40.48 -6.48
N PRO A 119 -88.06 39.88 -5.62
CA PRO A 119 -87.50 40.72 -4.54
C PRO A 119 -86.04 40.45 -4.10
N HIS A 120 -85.42 41.55 -3.63
CA HIS A 120 -84.43 41.68 -2.54
C HIS A 120 -82.95 41.22 -2.64
N SER A 121 -82.13 42.11 -3.22
CA SER A 121 -81.02 42.85 -2.56
C SER A 121 -80.18 42.21 -1.43
N ALA A 122 -78.87 42.03 -1.71
CA ALA A 122 -77.77 42.02 -0.74
C ALA A 122 -76.68 43.05 -1.16
N HIS A 123 -75.78 43.46 -0.25
CA HIS A 123 -74.90 44.63 -0.42
C HIS A 123 -73.63 44.39 -1.28
N PRO A 124 -73.41 45.14 -2.39
CA PRO A 124 -72.25 44.92 -3.28
C PRO A 124 -70.84 45.20 -2.70
N SER A 125 -70.71 46.12 -1.74
CA SER A 125 -69.36 46.58 -1.29
C SER A 125 -68.57 45.55 -0.47
N ARG A 126 -69.25 44.58 0.17
CA ARG A 126 -68.58 43.61 1.07
C ARG A 126 -68.00 42.40 0.33
N GLU A 127 -68.60 42.01 -0.78
CA GLU A 127 -68.15 40.87 -1.59
C GLU A 127 -66.86 41.21 -2.34
N ALA A 128 -66.74 42.42 -2.88
CA ALA A 128 -65.52 42.90 -3.54
C ALA A 128 -64.29 42.88 -2.60
N GLU A 129 -64.45 43.36 -1.36
CA GLU A 129 -63.38 43.41 -0.35
C GLU A 129 -62.94 41.99 0.09
N ILE A 130 -63.86 41.03 0.09
CA ILE A 130 -63.58 39.61 0.39
C ILE A 130 -62.85 38.95 -0.79
N LEU A 131 -63.28 39.22 -2.03
CA LEU A 131 -62.66 38.69 -3.24
C LEU A 131 -61.22 39.20 -3.43
N GLU A 132 -60.98 40.49 -3.18
CA GLU A 132 -59.65 41.10 -3.23
C GLU A 132 -58.69 40.47 -2.22
N ARG A 133 -59.13 40.28 -0.96
CA ARG A 133 -58.35 39.59 0.08
C ARG A 133 -58.01 38.16 -0.33
N GLN A 134 -58.95 37.43 -0.93
CA GLN A 134 -58.74 36.05 -1.36
C GLN A 134 -57.76 35.93 -2.53
N SER A 135 -57.89 36.81 -3.52
CA SER A 135 -56.93 36.94 -4.61
C SER A 135 -55.51 37.19 -4.08
N LYS A 136 -55.36 38.13 -3.12
CA LYS A 136 -54.07 38.46 -2.49
C LYS A 136 -53.46 37.28 -1.72
N ILE A 137 -54.26 36.54 -0.96
CA ILE A 137 -53.81 35.34 -0.23
C ILE A 137 -53.41 34.21 -1.18
N SER A 138 -54.18 33.99 -2.25
CA SER A 138 -53.84 32.98 -3.26
C SER A 138 -52.51 33.30 -3.96
N THR A 139 -52.28 34.57 -4.29
CA THR A 139 -51.04 35.06 -4.89
C THR A 139 -49.84 34.88 -3.96
N LEU A 140 -49.95 35.27 -2.68
CA LEU A 140 -48.89 35.10 -1.69
C LEU A 140 -48.55 33.61 -1.43
N ARG A 141 -49.56 32.73 -1.38
CA ARG A 141 -49.35 31.29 -1.24
C ARG A 141 -48.65 30.68 -2.46
N GLN A 142 -49.03 31.11 -3.67
CA GLN A 142 -48.39 30.66 -4.91
C GLN A 142 -46.93 31.13 -5.03
N GLN A 143 -46.63 32.34 -4.55
CA GLN A 143 -45.26 32.84 -4.45
C GLN A 143 -44.46 32.04 -3.42
N LEU A 144 -45.02 31.78 -2.23
CA LEU A 144 -44.36 31.02 -1.18
C LEU A 144 -44.00 29.59 -1.63
N ASP A 145 -44.95 28.85 -2.22
CA ASP A 145 -44.69 27.49 -2.72
C ASP A 145 -43.60 27.48 -3.81
N ARG A 146 -43.61 28.46 -4.73
CA ARG A 146 -42.53 28.62 -5.72
C ARG A 146 -41.16 28.81 -5.05
N HIS A 147 -41.03 29.77 -4.14
CA HIS A 147 -39.75 30.05 -3.48
C HIS A 147 -39.28 28.90 -2.58
N GLU A 148 -40.18 28.20 -1.89
CA GLU A 148 -39.84 27.00 -1.12
C GLU A 148 -39.32 25.86 -2.01
N ASN A 149 -39.92 25.66 -3.19
CA ASN A 149 -39.48 24.64 -4.14
C ASN A 149 -38.13 25.03 -4.81
N GLU A 150 -37.91 26.30 -5.14
CA GLU A 150 -36.61 26.82 -5.59
C GLU A 150 -35.52 26.68 -4.51
N GLY A 151 -35.85 26.93 -3.24
CA GLY A 151 -34.96 26.73 -2.09
C GLY A 151 -34.56 25.27 -1.89
N LYS A 152 -35.51 24.34 -1.98
CA LYS A 152 -35.25 22.88 -1.92
C LYS A 152 -34.29 22.44 -3.03
N GLU A 153 -34.51 22.92 -4.26
CA GLU A 153 -33.64 22.62 -5.41
C GLU A 153 -32.23 23.20 -5.25
N LEU A 154 -32.09 24.44 -4.77
CA LEU A 154 -30.79 25.03 -4.43
C LEU A 154 -30.03 24.20 -3.37
N ASN A 155 -30.72 23.69 -2.34
CA ASN A 155 -30.11 22.84 -1.32
C ASN A 155 -29.67 21.46 -1.86
N ARG A 156 -30.43 20.90 -2.80
CA ARG A 156 -30.05 19.68 -3.54
C ARG A 156 -28.78 19.91 -4.34
N GLN A 157 -28.73 21.00 -5.11
CA GLN A 157 -27.54 21.38 -5.89
C GLN A 157 -26.31 21.63 -5.02
N ILE A 158 -26.47 22.21 -3.82
CA ILE A 158 -25.37 22.36 -2.84
C ILE A 158 -24.81 20.99 -2.44
N THR A 159 -25.69 20.04 -2.11
CA THR A 159 -25.32 18.69 -1.66
C THR A 159 -24.58 17.93 -2.78
N ASP A 160 -25.08 18.00 -4.01
CA ASP A 160 -24.46 17.38 -5.18
C ASP A 160 -23.07 18.00 -5.46
N LYS A 161 -22.98 19.34 -5.48
CA LYS A 161 -21.71 20.07 -5.71
C LYS A 161 -20.67 19.80 -4.61
N GLN A 162 -21.09 19.63 -3.34
CA GLN A 162 -20.18 19.24 -2.25
C GLN A 162 -19.58 17.84 -2.48
N GLN A 163 -20.37 16.85 -2.96
CA GLN A 163 -19.85 15.52 -3.27
C GLN A 163 -18.87 15.53 -4.44
N VAL A 164 -19.15 16.30 -5.50
CA VAL A 164 -18.23 16.47 -6.64
C VAL A 164 -16.91 17.11 -6.19
N LEU A 165 -16.97 18.17 -5.37
CA LEU A 165 -15.78 18.84 -4.85
C LEU A 165 -14.92 17.92 -3.98
N MET A 166 -15.54 17.03 -3.18
CA MET A 166 -14.80 16.07 -2.35
C MET A 166 -13.99 15.09 -3.21
N LYS A 167 -14.57 14.57 -4.30
CA LYS A 167 -13.88 13.68 -5.25
C LYS A 167 -12.72 14.40 -5.96
N ALA A 168 -12.97 15.61 -6.49
CA ALA A 168 -11.95 16.43 -7.14
C ALA A 168 -10.74 16.73 -6.23
N LYS A 169 -10.98 16.97 -4.92
CA LYS A 169 -9.91 17.14 -3.93
C LYS A 169 -9.05 15.88 -3.76
N GLU A 170 -9.67 14.70 -3.74
CA GLU A 170 -8.95 13.43 -3.58
C GLU A 170 -8.09 13.12 -4.82
N GLU A 171 -8.63 13.36 -6.02
CA GLU A 171 -7.94 13.15 -7.29
C GLU A 171 -6.75 14.11 -7.48
N SER A 172 -6.95 15.40 -7.22
CA SER A 172 -5.85 16.40 -7.17
C SER A 172 -4.77 15.99 -6.17
N GLY A 173 -5.15 15.51 -4.98
CA GLY A 173 -4.21 15.01 -3.97
C GLY A 173 -3.33 13.84 -4.45
N LYS A 174 -3.89 12.92 -5.24
CA LYS A 174 -3.16 11.79 -5.84
C LYS A 174 -2.18 12.27 -6.91
N LEU A 175 -2.65 13.09 -7.86
CA LEU A 175 -1.84 13.65 -8.95
C LEU A 175 -0.64 14.44 -8.42
N ARG A 176 -0.84 15.24 -7.36
CA ARG A 176 0.22 16.02 -6.70
C ARG A 176 1.30 15.17 -6.03
N LEU A 177 0.95 13.99 -5.51
CA LEU A 177 1.93 13.05 -4.96
C LEU A 177 2.73 12.36 -6.07
N GLU A 178 2.07 11.99 -7.17
CA GLU A 178 2.72 11.42 -8.34
C GLU A 178 3.69 12.42 -9.00
N GLU A 179 3.29 13.69 -9.16
CA GLU A 179 4.16 14.77 -9.64
C GLU A 179 5.45 14.87 -8.81
N LYS A 180 5.34 14.91 -7.48
CA LYS A 180 6.52 14.97 -6.58
C LYS A 180 7.47 13.77 -6.77
N ASN A 181 6.93 12.57 -6.91
CA ASN A 181 7.74 11.36 -7.09
C ASN A 181 8.46 11.37 -8.46
N ILE A 182 7.76 11.80 -9.52
CA ILE A 182 8.34 11.94 -10.86
C ILE A 182 9.41 13.04 -10.85
N GLN A 183 9.13 14.19 -10.25
CA GLN A 183 10.06 15.32 -10.12
C GLN A 183 11.37 14.92 -9.41
N ALA A 184 11.29 14.19 -8.29
CA ALA A 184 12.47 13.66 -7.61
C ALA A 184 13.29 12.70 -8.50
N SER A 185 12.62 11.87 -9.31
CA SER A 185 13.26 10.99 -10.28
C SER A 185 13.94 11.77 -11.41
N VAL A 186 13.28 12.81 -11.94
CA VAL A 186 13.80 13.73 -12.97
C VAL A 186 15.06 14.42 -12.46
N GLU A 187 15.02 14.99 -11.26
CA GLU A 187 16.16 15.69 -10.66
C GLU A 187 17.36 14.78 -10.45
N SER A 188 17.16 13.56 -9.94
CA SER A 188 18.24 12.58 -9.78
C SER A 188 18.92 12.26 -11.11
N LYS A 189 18.12 12.01 -12.16
CA LYS A 189 18.61 11.75 -13.53
C LYS A 189 19.27 12.99 -14.16
N GLN A 190 18.77 14.19 -13.89
CA GLN A 190 19.33 15.46 -14.35
C GLN A 190 20.70 15.73 -13.70
N ARG A 191 20.83 15.53 -12.39
CA ARG A 191 22.12 15.62 -11.66
C ARG A 191 23.15 14.66 -12.26
N ARG A 192 22.74 13.41 -12.52
CA ARG A 192 23.58 12.39 -13.19
C ARG A 192 23.98 12.81 -14.62
N LYS A 193 23.06 13.35 -15.42
CA LYS A 193 23.34 13.87 -16.77
C LYS A 193 24.37 15.00 -16.73
N SER A 194 24.19 15.98 -15.85
CA SER A 194 25.14 17.09 -15.67
C SER A 194 26.53 16.60 -15.24
N GLN A 195 26.61 15.61 -14.36
CA GLN A 195 27.87 14.98 -13.94
C GLN A 195 28.55 14.23 -15.11
N LEU A 196 27.80 13.49 -15.93
CA LEU A 196 28.32 12.84 -17.14
C LEU A 196 28.82 13.86 -18.17
N MET A 197 28.10 14.96 -18.38
CA MET A 197 28.54 16.04 -19.27
C MET A 197 29.81 16.72 -18.75
N ALA A 198 29.87 17.05 -17.46
CA ALA A 198 31.05 17.62 -16.81
C ALA A 198 32.26 16.66 -16.83
N SER A 199 32.02 15.35 -16.89
CA SER A 199 33.10 14.36 -17.03
C SER A 199 33.80 14.35 -18.39
N ARG A 200 33.21 15.02 -19.41
CA ARG A 200 33.84 15.17 -20.73
C ARG A 200 35.00 16.16 -20.73
N SER A 201 34.95 17.19 -19.88
CA SER A 201 36.04 18.17 -19.74
C SER A 201 37.09 17.73 -18.71
N ASN A 202 36.68 17.11 -17.60
CA ASN A 202 37.62 16.57 -16.62
C ASN A 202 37.15 15.21 -16.08
N ARG A 203 37.93 14.15 -16.32
CA ARG A 203 37.65 12.76 -15.92
C ARG A 203 37.44 12.61 -14.40
N LEU A 204 38.05 13.45 -13.57
CA LEU A 204 37.88 13.42 -12.11
C LEU A 204 36.46 13.82 -11.66
N ARG A 205 35.75 14.63 -12.45
CA ARG A 205 34.36 15.03 -12.15
C ARG A 205 33.37 13.85 -12.15
N ARG A 206 33.78 12.68 -12.67
CA ARG A 206 33.02 11.41 -12.53
C ARG A 206 32.78 11.04 -11.08
N PHE A 207 33.78 11.18 -10.20
CA PHE A 207 33.65 10.84 -8.78
C PHE A 207 32.80 11.88 -8.02
N GLY A 208 32.83 13.13 -8.50
CA GLY A 208 31.91 14.21 -8.15
C GLY A 208 32.46 15.57 -8.62
N ASN A 209 31.59 16.57 -8.78
CA ASN A 209 31.97 17.87 -9.33
C ASN A 209 33.02 18.65 -8.50
N GLN A 210 33.21 18.34 -7.22
CA GLN A 210 34.12 19.03 -6.29
C GLN A 210 35.50 18.34 -6.18
N PHE A 211 35.72 17.22 -6.86
CA PHE A 211 36.96 16.44 -6.71
C PHE A 211 38.21 17.13 -7.29
N PRO A 212 38.19 17.80 -8.46
CA PRO A 212 39.34 18.57 -8.94
C PRO A 212 39.82 19.61 -7.93
N GLU A 213 38.88 20.36 -7.36
CA GLU A 213 39.12 21.46 -6.41
C GLU A 213 39.63 20.92 -5.05
N LEU A 214 39.08 19.79 -4.58
CA LEU A 214 39.60 19.08 -3.40
C LEU A 214 41.04 18.58 -3.63
N LEU A 215 41.35 18.01 -4.80
CA LEU A 215 42.69 17.48 -5.09
C LEU A 215 43.74 18.60 -5.13
N MET A 216 43.43 19.75 -5.73
CA MET A 216 44.28 20.95 -5.66
C MET A 216 44.52 21.40 -4.21
N ALA A 217 43.49 21.35 -3.35
CA ALA A 217 43.63 21.70 -1.94
C ALA A 217 44.50 20.69 -1.15
N ILE A 218 44.46 19.41 -1.52
CA ILE A 218 45.34 18.37 -0.95
C ILE A 218 46.80 18.59 -1.40
N ASP A 219 47.02 18.92 -2.66
CA ASP A 219 48.35 19.20 -3.23
C ASP A 219 49.02 20.41 -2.56
N ASN A 220 48.26 21.50 -2.38
CA ASN A 220 48.72 22.69 -1.66
C ASN A 220 49.06 22.35 -0.20
N ALA A 221 48.15 21.70 0.54
CA ALA A 221 48.40 21.33 1.94
C ALA A 221 49.55 20.33 2.12
N HIS A 222 49.85 19.49 1.13
CA HIS A 222 51.05 18.65 1.14
C HIS A 222 52.33 19.46 0.92
N THR A 223 52.30 20.42 -0.01
CA THR A 223 53.42 21.34 -0.27
C THR A 223 53.71 22.24 0.94
N GLU A 224 52.67 22.62 1.69
CA GLU A 224 52.75 23.29 3.01
C GLU A 224 53.32 22.39 4.15
N GLY A 225 53.65 21.12 3.89
CA GLY A 225 54.18 20.19 4.89
C GLY A 225 53.15 19.72 5.94
N ARG A 226 51.85 19.90 5.70
CA ARG A 226 50.80 19.59 6.69
C ARG A 226 50.50 18.09 6.79
N PHE A 227 50.81 17.33 5.75
CA PHE A 227 50.72 15.87 5.69
C PHE A 227 52.09 15.24 5.90
N LEU A 228 52.16 14.14 6.68
CA LEU A 228 53.35 13.29 6.81
C LEU A 228 53.62 12.51 5.53
N LYS A 229 52.57 11.95 4.91
CA LYS A 229 52.56 11.47 3.52
C LYS A 229 51.28 11.93 2.85
N LYS A 230 51.38 12.37 1.59
CA LYS A 230 50.25 12.84 0.78
C LYS A 230 49.15 11.78 0.69
N PRO A 231 47.88 12.09 1.02
CA PRO A 231 46.78 11.15 0.84
C PRO A 231 46.61 10.73 -0.63
N ILE A 232 46.28 9.47 -0.86
CA ILE A 232 46.14 8.89 -2.21
C ILE A 232 44.67 8.61 -2.49
N GLY A 233 44.12 9.21 -3.54
CA GLY A 233 42.74 8.96 -3.97
C GLY A 233 42.22 10.02 -4.96
N PRO A 234 40.92 9.97 -5.32
CA PRO A 234 39.99 8.89 -4.96
C PRO A 234 40.41 7.55 -5.57
N VAL A 235 40.21 6.44 -4.84
CA VAL A 235 40.63 5.08 -5.25
C VAL A 235 40.22 4.74 -6.69
N GLY A 236 39.01 5.13 -7.11
CA GLY A 236 38.52 4.89 -8.47
C GLY A 236 39.26 5.65 -9.58
N ALA A 237 39.95 6.75 -9.26
CA ALA A 237 40.82 7.47 -10.20
C ALA A 237 42.24 6.87 -10.24
N CYS A 238 42.64 6.13 -9.21
CA CYS A 238 43.95 5.48 -9.08
C CYS A 238 44.00 4.07 -9.70
N ILE A 239 42.90 3.61 -10.32
CA ILE A 239 42.78 2.29 -10.95
C ILE A 239 42.24 2.40 -12.38
N SER A 240 42.56 1.42 -13.21
CA SER A 240 41.98 1.27 -14.55
C SER A 240 41.70 -0.19 -14.86
N LEU A 241 40.88 -0.47 -15.88
CA LEU A 241 40.46 -1.81 -16.25
C LEU A 241 41.22 -2.29 -17.49
N LYS A 242 41.63 -3.57 -17.50
CA LYS A 242 42.19 -4.22 -18.69
C LYS A 242 41.12 -4.42 -19.78
N ASP A 243 39.90 -4.74 -19.36
CA ASP A 243 38.72 -4.87 -20.23
C ASP A 243 37.63 -3.87 -19.78
N PRO A 244 37.33 -2.82 -20.56
CA PRO A 244 36.30 -1.83 -20.24
C PRO A 244 34.88 -2.40 -20.07
N SER A 245 34.57 -3.57 -20.65
CA SER A 245 33.25 -4.20 -20.49
C SER A 245 33.02 -4.76 -19.08
N LEU A 246 34.06 -4.87 -18.26
CA LEU A 246 33.98 -5.29 -16.86
C LEU A 246 33.65 -4.14 -15.89
N ALA A 247 33.49 -2.91 -16.39
CA ALA A 247 33.34 -1.72 -15.53
C ALA A 247 32.17 -1.80 -14.55
N VAL A 248 31.00 -2.27 -14.99
CA VAL A 248 29.82 -2.42 -14.12
C VAL A 248 30.08 -3.47 -13.04
N ALA A 249 30.63 -4.63 -13.41
CA ALA A 249 30.95 -5.72 -12.46
C ALA A 249 31.91 -5.26 -11.36
N VAL A 250 32.97 -4.54 -11.74
CA VAL A 250 33.96 -4.02 -10.79
C VAL A 250 33.40 -2.85 -9.97
N GLU A 251 32.59 -1.98 -10.55
CA GLU A 251 31.85 -0.95 -9.80
C GLU A 251 30.88 -1.55 -8.77
N SER A 252 30.20 -2.67 -9.09
CA SER A 252 29.36 -3.41 -8.14
C SER A 252 30.15 -4.00 -6.97
N CYS A 253 31.36 -4.47 -7.22
CA CYS A 253 32.27 -4.96 -6.18
C CYS A 253 32.77 -3.83 -5.27
N LEU A 254 33.22 -2.71 -5.85
CA LEU A 254 33.81 -1.60 -5.09
C LEU A 254 32.75 -0.72 -4.39
N ARG A 255 31.59 -0.53 -5.03
CA ARG A 255 30.49 0.36 -4.58
C ARG A 255 31.02 1.77 -4.30
N ASN A 256 30.64 2.36 -3.16
CA ASN A 256 31.08 3.69 -2.72
C ASN A 256 32.60 3.81 -2.50
N PHE A 257 33.34 2.70 -2.46
CA PHE A 257 34.80 2.72 -2.24
C PHE A 257 35.58 3.40 -3.36
N THR A 258 34.99 3.50 -4.56
CA THR A 258 35.53 4.25 -5.70
C THR A 258 35.80 5.73 -5.39
N LYS A 259 35.18 6.31 -4.36
CA LYS A 259 35.37 7.71 -3.94
C LYS A 259 36.31 7.87 -2.74
N THR A 260 36.74 6.78 -2.11
CA THR A 260 37.55 6.75 -0.88
C THR A 260 38.98 7.28 -1.10
N PHE A 261 39.60 7.81 -0.05
CA PHE A 261 41.03 8.15 0.00
C PHE A 261 41.78 7.31 1.03
N CYS A 262 43.06 7.05 0.78
CA CYS A 262 43.99 6.41 1.71
C CYS A 262 44.88 7.45 2.39
N CYS A 263 44.95 7.44 3.72
CA CYS A 263 45.83 8.26 4.53
C CYS A 263 46.87 7.38 5.25
N HIS A 264 48.11 7.88 5.38
CA HIS A 264 49.18 7.12 6.03
C HIS A 264 48.98 6.99 7.55
N SER A 265 48.41 8.01 8.19
CA SER A 265 48.22 8.09 9.64
C SER A 265 46.92 8.80 10.02
N HIS A 266 46.51 8.66 11.28
CA HIS A 266 45.40 9.44 11.88
C HIS A 266 45.69 10.96 11.96
N LYS A 267 46.97 11.38 11.85
CA LYS A 267 47.31 12.81 11.71
C LYS A 267 46.89 13.31 10.33
N ASP A 268 47.21 12.54 9.29
CA ASP A 268 46.86 12.86 7.90
C ASP A 268 45.34 12.80 7.67
N GLU A 269 44.65 11.82 8.27
CA GLU A 269 43.19 11.74 8.31
C GLU A 269 42.54 13.04 8.79
N LYS A 270 42.97 13.58 9.93
CA LYS A 270 42.40 14.83 10.48
C LYS A 270 42.61 16.03 9.56
N VAL A 271 43.76 16.12 8.90
CA VAL A 271 44.04 17.20 7.93
C VAL A 271 43.16 17.04 6.69
N LEU A 272 43.03 15.82 6.16
CA LEU A 272 42.18 15.53 5.01
C LEU A 272 40.68 15.77 5.32
N GLU A 273 40.21 15.36 6.50
CA GLU A 273 38.82 15.59 6.92
C GLU A 273 38.51 17.09 7.06
N ALA A 274 39.45 17.88 7.60
CA ALA A 274 39.31 19.33 7.68
C ALA A 274 39.23 19.99 6.29
N LEU A 275 39.99 19.49 5.31
CA LEU A 275 39.89 19.94 3.91
C LEU A 275 38.55 19.53 3.27
N MET A 276 38.17 18.25 3.38
CA MET A 276 36.89 17.74 2.86
C MET A 276 35.67 18.47 3.42
N SER A 277 35.74 18.93 4.68
CA SER A 277 34.66 19.69 5.33
C SER A 277 34.30 20.99 4.62
N ARG A 278 35.20 21.54 3.79
CA ARG A 278 34.96 22.76 3.00
C ARG A 278 34.18 22.51 1.70
N TYR A 279 34.21 21.28 1.19
CA TYR A 279 33.66 20.91 -0.12
C TYR A 279 32.47 19.94 -0.05
N PHE A 280 32.34 19.18 1.05
CA PHE A 280 31.33 18.13 1.20
C PHE A 280 30.55 18.25 2.52
N PRO A 281 29.20 18.26 2.48
CA PRO A 281 28.38 18.10 3.68
C PRO A 281 28.70 16.78 4.38
N ARG A 282 28.58 16.74 5.72
CA ARG A 282 28.95 15.57 6.55
C ARG A 282 28.32 14.25 6.08
N ILE A 283 27.08 14.31 5.57
CA ILE A 283 26.31 13.15 5.06
C ILE A 283 26.88 12.59 3.74
N TYR A 284 27.54 13.41 2.92
CA TYR A 284 28.02 13.08 1.58
C TYR A 284 29.55 13.09 1.46
N ARG A 285 30.26 13.07 2.60
CA ARG A 285 31.73 13.11 2.65
C ARG A 285 32.33 11.81 2.08
N PRO A 286 33.38 11.86 1.25
CA PRO A 286 34.12 10.68 0.83
C PRO A 286 34.71 9.91 2.02
N GLY A 287 34.84 8.59 1.89
CA GLY A 287 35.48 7.77 2.93
C GLY A 287 36.98 8.03 3.01
N ILE A 288 37.55 7.87 4.22
CA ILE A 288 38.99 7.86 4.46
C ILE A 288 39.35 6.50 5.07
N ILE A 289 40.43 5.88 4.59
CA ILE A 289 41.01 4.66 5.16
C ILE A 289 42.42 5.00 5.63
N VAL A 290 42.68 4.77 6.91
CA VAL A 290 44.02 4.97 7.50
C VAL A 290 44.78 3.65 7.45
N MET A 291 45.91 3.63 6.76
CA MET A 291 46.80 2.47 6.72
C MET A 291 48.26 2.89 6.47
N PRO A 292 49.26 2.21 7.05
CA PRO A 292 50.67 2.44 6.70
C PRO A 292 50.91 2.29 5.19
N PHE A 293 51.58 3.26 4.58
CA PHE A 293 51.90 3.19 3.15
C PHE A 293 53.09 2.25 2.96
N ALA A 294 52.85 1.13 2.28
CA ALA A 294 53.85 0.16 1.87
C ALA A 294 54.20 0.32 0.38
N ASP A 295 55.45 0.07 0.04
CA ASP A 295 55.99 0.20 -1.33
C ASP A 295 55.86 -1.08 -2.17
N GLN A 296 55.30 -2.15 -1.58
CA GLN A 296 55.11 -3.44 -2.22
C GLN A 296 53.66 -3.92 -2.07
N VAL A 297 53.16 -4.60 -3.11
CA VAL A 297 51.84 -5.24 -3.08
C VAL A 297 51.92 -6.51 -2.23
N TYR A 298 50.91 -6.79 -1.42
CA TYR A 298 50.86 -8.01 -0.62
C TYR A 298 50.91 -9.26 -1.51
N ASN A 299 51.64 -10.29 -1.05
CA ASN A 299 51.66 -11.58 -1.73
C ASN A 299 50.31 -12.31 -1.55
N THR A 300 49.47 -12.26 -2.57
CA THR A 300 48.16 -12.92 -2.61
C THR A 300 48.20 -14.34 -3.17
N ALA A 301 49.37 -14.87 -3.59
CA ALA A 301 49.45 -16.10 -4.38
C ALA A 301 48.81 -17.34 -3.72
N GLY A 302 48.83 -17.43 -2.38
CA GLY A 302 48.21 -18.52 -1.62
C GLY A 302 46.68 -18.42 -1.45
N ARG A 303 46.11 -17.21 -1.59
CA ARG A 303 44.68 -16.93 -1.34
C ARG A 303 43.92 -16.33 -2.52
N CYS A 304 44.58 -16.02 -3.63
CA CYS A 304 43.92 -15.60 -4.85
C CYS A 304 43.02 -16.73 -5.41
N VAL A 305 41.90 -16.37 -6.01
CA VAL A 305 41.10 -17.26 -6.86
C VAL A 305 41.82 -17.44 -8.19
N LYS A 306 41.87 -18.68 -8.69
CA LYS A 306 42.38 -19.00 -10.03
C LYS A 306 41.33 -19.77 -10.80
N HIS A 307 40.96 -19.26 -11.98
CA HIS A 307 40.05 -19.89 -12.91
C HIS A 307 40.61 -19.74 -14.34
N PRO A 308 40.56 -20.77 -15.20
CA PRO A 308 41.15 -20.69 -16.55
C PRO A 308 40.48 -19.66 -17.46
N GLU A 309 39.16 -19.45 -17.31
CA GLU A 309 38.36 -18.61 -18.23
C GLU A 309 37.96 -17.23 -17.64
N PHE A 310 38.03 -17.05 -16.32
CA PHE A 310 37.44 -15.88 -15.64
C PHE A 310 38.49 -15.22 -14.73
N PRO A 311 38.79 -13.91 -14.91
CA PRO A 311 39.76 -13.22 -14.08
C PRO A 311 39.19 -12.92 -12.69
N SER A 312 40.07 -12.78 -11.70
CA SER A 312 39.69 -12.10 -10.45
C SER A 312 39.51 -10.59 -10.68
N VAL A 313 38.87 -9.88 -9.75
CA VAL A 313 38.78 -8.41 -9.79
C VAL A 313 40.18 -7.78 -9.70
N LEU A 314 41.11 -8.39 -8.96
CA LEU A 314 42.52 -7.97 -8.93
C LEU A 314 43.18 -8.14 -10.31
N ASP A 315 42.97 -9.29 -10.97
CA ASP A 315 43.55 -9.55 -12.30
C ASP A 315 42.92 -8.70 -13.41
N ALA A 316 41.65 -8.31 -13.26
CA ALA A 316 40.94 -7.45 -14.21
C ALA A 316 41.40 -5.97 -14.15
N LEU A 317 42.07 -5.57 -13.06
CA LEU A 317 42.52 -4.21 -12.81
C LEU A 317 44.00 -3.99 -13.18
N VAL A 318 44.31 -2.73 -13.48
CA VAL A 318 45.66 -2.16 -13.52
C VAL A 318 45.73 -1.12 -12.41
N ILE A 319 46.58 -1.38 -11.41
CA ILE A 319 46.69 -0.59 -10.18
C ILE A 319 48.14 -0.16 -10.01
N PRO A 320 48.52 1.08 -10.39
CA PRO A 320 49.91 1.53 -10.33
C PRO A 320 50.46 1.76 -8.91
N SER A 321 49.58 2.00 -7.93
CA SER A 321 49.98 2.29 -6.54
C SER A 321 49.84 1.05 -5.65
N PRO A 322 50.92 0.55 -5.02
CA PRO A 322 50.86 -0.57 -4.09
C PRO A 322 49.92 -0.30 -2.90
N VAL A 323 49.88 0.93 -2.40
CA VAL A 323 48.96 1.36 -1.33
C VAL A 323 47.50 1.14 -1.74
N ILE A 324 47.12 1.48 -2.98
CA ILE A 324 45.75 1.31 -3.48
C ILE A 324 45.42 -0.17 -3.71
N ALA A 325 46.38 -0.96 -4.22
CA ALA A 325 46.22 -2.41 -4.37
C ALA A 325 45.99 -3.07 -3.01
N ASN A 326 46.85 -2.79 -2.04
CA ASN A 326 46.75 -3.29 -0.67
C ASN A 326 45.46 -2.85 0.02
N CYS A 327 45.05 -1.59 -0.14
CA CYS A 327 43.78 -1.08 0.39
C CYS A 327 42.56 -1.83 -0.19
N LEU A 328 42.56 -2.12 -1.48
CA LEU A 328 41.49 -2.89 -2.14
C LEU A 328 41.51 -4.37 -1.74
N ILE A 329 42.69 -4.95 -1.52
CA ILE A 329 42.87 -6.30 -1.00
C ILE A 329 42.34 -6.38 0.45
N ASP A 330 42.69 -5.45 1.33
CA ASP A 330 42.23 -5.46 2.72
C ASP A 330 40.72 -5.17 2.83
N MET A 331 40.23 -4.14 2.15
CA MET A 331 38.85 -3.65 2.34
C MET A 331 37.81 -4.32 1.43
N ARG A 332 38.24 -5.01 0.36
CA ARG A 332 37.34 -5.68 -0.60
C ARG A 332 37.79 -7.09 -0.99
N SER A 333 39.02 -7.51 -0.67
CA SER A 333 39.60 -8.82 -1.02
C SER A 333 39.40 -9.19 -2.49
N ILE A 334 39.70 -8.22 -3.36
CA ILE A 334 39.52 -8.29 -4.83
C ILE A 334 40.25 -9.47 -5.50
N GLU A 335 41.25 -10.06 -4.83
CA GLU A 335 41.92 -11.29 -5.24
C GLU A 335 41.06 -12.55 -5.07
N THR A 336 39.96 -12.49 -4.32
CA THR A 336 39.04 -13.62 -4.04
C THR A 336 37.73 -13.54 -4.82
N VAL A 337 37.55 -12.51 -5.65
CA VAL A 337 36.29 -12.20 -6.33
C VAL A 337 36.45 -12.43 -7.83
N LEU A 338 35.60 -13.25 -8.44
CA LEU A 338 35.61 -13.47 -9.91
C LEU A 338 34.74 -12.46 -10.66
N VAL A 339 35.08 -12.24 -11.93
CA VAL A 339 34.21 -11.50 -12.87
C VAL A 339 33.76 -12.43 -14.00
N ILE A 340 32.46 -12.72 -14.06
CA ILE A 340 31.87 -13.70 -14.98
C ILE A 340 30.73 -13.01 -15.75
N LYS A 341 30.99 -12.58 -16.99
CA LYS A 341 30.08 -11.69 -17.75
C LYS A 341 28.63 -12.21 -17.80
N ASP A 342 28.43 -13.44 -18.28
CA ASP A 342 27.12 -14.05 -18.44
C ASP A 342 26.53 -14.57 -17.11
N ARG A 343 25.26 -14.25 -16.87
CA ARG A 343 24.48 -14.63 -15.69
C ARG A 343 24.29 -16.14 -15.56
N VAL A 344 24.05 -16.85 -16.67
CA VAL A 344 23.81 -18.31 -16.63
C VAL A 344 25.10 -19.04 -16.29
N THR A 345 26.21 -18.63 -16.91
CA THR A 345 27.55 -19.12 -16.65
C THR A 345 28.01 -18.81 -15.23
N ALA A 346 27.74 -17.60 -14.70
CA ALA A 346 28.04 -17.26 -13.31
C ALA A 346 27.32 -18.20 -12.33
N ARG A 347 26.04 -18.53 -12.57
CA ARG A 347 25.29 -19.51 -11.75
C ARG A 347 25.81 -20.94 -11.93
N ARG A 348 26.22 -21.34 -13.12
CA ARG A 348 26.87 -22.64 -13.36
C ARG A 348 28.16 -22.78 -12.54
N VAL A 349 29.06 -21.81 -12.66
CA VAL A 349 30.38 -21.81 -12.01
C VAL A 349 30.29 -21.70 -10.49
N MET A 350 29.35 -20.89 -9.97
CA MET A 350 29.25 -20.63 -8.53
C MET A 350 28.27 -21.55 -7.80
N GLN A 351 27.18 -22.02 -8.44
CA GLN A 351 26.03 -22.64 -7.75
C GLN A 351 25.70 -24.07 -8.20
N GLN A 352 26.07 -24.48 -9.41
CA GLN A 352 25.81 -25.86 -9.90
C GLN A 352 26.90 -26.86 -9.50
N GLY A 353 28.02 -26.37 -8.94
CA GLY A 353 29.09 -27.18 -8.38
C GLY A 353 29.71 -26.51 -7.16
N LYS A 354 30.86 -27.00 -6.69
CA LYS A 354 31.66 -26.26 -5.70
C LYS A 354 32.28 -25.03 -6.41
N PRO A 355 32.18 -23.82 -5.84
CA PRO A 355 32.87 -22.65 -6.38
C PRO A 355 34.38 -22.91 -6.56
N PRO A 356 35.04 -22.19 -7.49
CA PRO A 356 36.49 -22.27 -7.66
C PRO A 356 37.23 -22.03 -6.35
N ARG A 357 38.37 -22.70 -6.15
CA ARG A 357 39.16 -22.59 -4.91
C ARG A 357 39.51 -21.12 -4.63
N ASN A 358 39.31 -20.69 -3.39
CA ASN A 358 39.48 -19.31 -2.90
C ASN A 358 38.49 -18.28 -3.50
N CYS A 359 37.47 -18.69 -4.26
CA CYS A 359 36.43 -17.78 -4.72
C CYS A 359 35.41 -17.49 -3.62
N ARG A 360 35.30 -16.22 -3.20
CA ARG A 360 34.28 -15.77 -2.23
C ARG A 360 32.94 -15.50 -2.90
N GLU A 361 32.97 -14.79 -4.02
CA GLU A 361 31.80 -14.33 -4.78
C GLU A 361 32.19 -14.01 -6.23
N ALA A 362 31.22 -13.82 -7.10
CA ALA A 362 31.42 -13.37 -8.47
C ALA A 362 30.46 -12.23 -8.84
N PHE A 363 30.88 -11.36 -9.76
CA PHE A 363 30.03 -10.30 -10.33
C PHE A 363 29.82 -10.46 -11.84
N THR A 364 28.61 -10.19 -12.31
CA THR A 364 28.26 -10.26 -13.75
C THR A 364 28.46 -8.92 -14.47
N SER A 365 28.45 -8.91 -15.81
CA SER A 365 28.56 -7.64 -16.58
C SER A 365 27.39 -6.69 -16.34
N GLU A 366 26.27 -7.22 -15.85
CA GLU A 366 25.08 -6.47 -15.46
C GLU A 366 25.14 -5.97 -14.01
N GLY A 367 26.18 -6.34 -13.26
CA GLY A 367 26.40 -5.95 -11.88
C GLY A 367 25.75 -6.85 -10.83
N ASP A 368 25.15 -7.99 -11.23
CA ASP A 368 24.57 -8.96 -10.30
C ASP A 368 25.67 -9.56 -9.41
N GLN A 369 25.33 -9.86 -8.15
CA GLN A 369 26.26 -10.41 -7.16
C GLN A 369 25.91 -11.88 -6.87
N VAL A 370 26.85 -12.77 -7.15
CA VAL A 370 26.66 -14.23 -7.13
C VAL A 370 27.54 -14.87 -6.06
N PHE A 371 26.89 -15.49 -5.08
CA PHE A 371 27.52 -16.34 -4.08
C PHE A 371 27.26 -17.82 -4.41
N ALA A 372 27.95 -18.70 -3.69
CA ALA A 372 27.76 -20.15 -3.78
C ALA A 372 26.30 -20.59 -3.53
N ASP A 373 25.61 -19.88 -2.64
CA ASP A 373 24.28 -20.20 -2.12
C ASP A 373 23.19 -19.18 -2.51
N ARG A 374 23.59 -17.96 -2.88
CA ARG A 374 22.70 -16.80 -3.06
C ARG A 374 22.98 -16.03 -4.34
N TYR A 375 21.95 -15.38 -4.88
CA TYR A 375 22.02 -14.55 -6.08
C TYR A 375 21.28 -13.25 -5.84
N TYR A 376 21.94 -12.10 -6.03
CA TYR A 376 21.33 -10.78 -5.91
C TYR A 376 21.37 -10.09 -7.28
N SER A 377 20.19 -9.73 -7.79
CA SER A 377 20.08 -8.98 -9.04
C SER A 377 20.40 -7.50 -8.82
N ALA A 378 21.04 -6.88 -9.81
CA ALA A 378 21.50 -5.50 -9.75
C ALA A 378 20.34 -4.48 -9.85
N GLU A 379 20.21 -3.55 -8.90
CA GLU A 379 19.26 -2.44 -9.02
C GLU A 379 19.79 -1.39 -10.01
N SER A 380 19.13 -1.21 -11.15
CA SER A 380 19.58 -0.35 -12.27
C SER A 380 19.79 1.14 -11.91
N SER A 381 19.38 1.57 -10.72
CA SER A 381 19.53 2.93 -10.18
C SER A 381 20.95 3.25 -9.71
N GLY A 382 21.73 2.23 -9.28
CA GLY A 382 22.99 2.43 -8.52
C GLY A 382 24.28 2.57 -9.34
N PHE A 383 24.31 2.13 -10.60
CA PHE A 383 25.56 2.02 -11.36
C PHE A 383 25.88 3.30 -12.11
N HIS A 384 27.09 3.85 -11.90
CA HIS A 384 27.46 5.21 -12.30
C HIS A 384 28.37 5.29 -13.53
N GLY A 385 29.03 4.19 -13.93
CA GLY A 385 29.95 4.17 -15.08
C GLY A 385 31.23 4.95 -14.81
N LEU A 386 31.67 4.98 -13.55
CA LEU A 386 32.86 5.71 -13.09
C LEU A 386 34.14 5.19 -13.76
N LEU A 387 34.26 3.87 -13.93
CA LEU A 387 35.45 3.18 -14.45
C LEU A 387 35.39 2.94 -15.98
N GLY A 388 34.19 2.97 -16.58
CA GLY A 388 33.98 2.70 -18.01
C GLY A 388 34.39 3.85 -18.96
N CYS A 389 34.83 3.52 -20.18
CA CYS A 389 35.34 4.53 -21.13
C CYS A 389 34.29 5.23 -22.02
N SER A 390 33.09 4.67 -22.22
CA SER A 390 32.12 5.22 -23.18
C SER A 390 30.91 5.90 -22.50
N PRO A 391 30.68 7.21 -22.70
CA PRO A 391 29.43 7.85 -22.32
C PRO A 391 28.35 7.49 -23.36
N ALA A 392 27.60 6.41 -23.10
CA ALA A 392 26.50 5.96 -23.95
C ALA A 392 25.30 6.95 -23.91
N LEU A 393 25.42 8.02 -24.69
CA LEU A 393 24.39 9.07 -24.82
C LEU A 393 23.08 8.65 -25.51
N PRO A 394 23.04 7.81 -26.57
CA PRO A 394 21.81 7.68 -27.39
C PRO A 394 20.58 7.20 -26.61
N LEU A 395 20.71 6.08 -25.87
CA LEU A 395 19.64 5.51 -25.07
C LEU A 395 19.24 6.38 -23.86
N THR A 396 20.17 7.18 -23.33
CA THR A 396 19.87 8.08 -22.21
C THR A 396 19.15 9.35 -22.66
N GLN A 397 19.36 9.82 -23.89
CA GLN A 397 18.79 11.07 -24.40
C GLN A 397 17.30 10.93 -24.78
N SER A 398 16.91 9.82 -25.41
CA SER A 398 15.48 9.52 -25.69
C SER A 398 14.70 9.24 -24.40
N LEU A 399 15.27 8.45 -23.48
CA LEU A 399 14.63 8.17 -22.19
C LEU A 399 14.51 9.44 -21.34
N PHE A 400 15.51 10.32 -21.37
CA PHE A 400 15.46 11.62 -20.73
C PHE A 400 14.35 12.51 -21.33
N PHE A 401 14.28 12.63 -22.65
CA PHE A 401 13.22 13.40 -23.32
C PHE A 401 11.83 12.88 -22.95
N TYR A 402 11.64 11.55 -22.95
CA TYR A 402 10.40 10.91 -22.52
C TYR A 402 10.05 11.24 -21.05
N ILE A 403 11.01 11.11 -20.13
CA ILE A 403 10.81 11.41 -18.70
C ILE A 403 10.53 12.90 -18.45
N THR A 404 11.22 13.81 -19.16
CA THR A 404 10.96 15.25 -19.12
C THR A 404 9.59 15.58 -19.69
N THR A 405 9.17 14.91 -20.77
CA THR A 405 7.82 15.07 -21.36
C THR A 405 6.74 14.60 -20.41
N LEU A 406 6.89 13.42 -19.78
CA LEU A 406 5.99 12.91 -18.74
C LEU A 406 5.86 13.88 -17.56
N CYS A 407 6.97 14.50 -17.13
CA CYS A 407 6.96 15.51 -16.08
C CYS A 407 6.15 16.75 -16.48
N HIS A 408 6.33 17.28 -17.70
CA HIS A 408 5.54 18.40 -18.21
C HIS A 408 4.05 18.04 -18.37
N VAL A 409 3.73 16.84 -18.87
CA VAL A 409 2.35 16.36 -19.02
C VAL A 409 1.65 16.23 -17.66
N ASN A 410 2.29 15.63 -16.66
CA ASN A 410 1.70 15.50 -15.34
C ASN A 410 1.60 16.84 -14.60
N LYS A 411 2.56 17.75 -14.77
CA LYS A 411 2.46 19.12 -14.26
C LYS A 411 1.29 19.89 -14.90
N LYS A 412 1.07 19.74 -16.22
CA LYS A 412 -0.10 20.33 -16.91
C LYS A 412 -1.41 19.77 -16.37
N LYS A 413 -1.52 18.43 -16.24
CA LYS A 413 -2.70 17.78 -15.65
C LYS A 413 -2.98 18.23 -14.22
N ASN A 414 -1.95 18.41 -13.40
CA ASN A 414 -2.12 18.88 -12.03
C ASN A 414 -2.60 20.35 -12.01
N SER A 415 -2.06 21.22 -12.88
CA SER A 415 -2.55 22.60 -13.07
C SER A 415 -4.02 22.64 -13.52
N GLU A 416 -4.40 21.82 -14.51
CA GLU A 416 -5.78 21.71 -15.00
C GLU A 416 -6.74 21.24 -13.88
N ALA A 417 -6.30 20.30 -13.04
CA ALA A 417 -7.08 19.82 -11.90
C ALA A 417 -7.16 20.84 -10.75
N GLU A 418 -6.11 21.64 -10.50
CA GLU A 418 -6.12 22.72 -9.52
C GLU A 418 -7.04 23.88 -9.96
N GLU A 419 -7.02 24.27 -11.25
CA GLU A 419 -7.94 25.26 -11.82
C GLU A 419 -9.41 24.82 -11.72
N GLU A 420 -9.72 23.57 -12.10
CA GLU A 420 -11.09 23.04 -12.01
C GLU A 420 -11.56 22.92 -10.56
N LEU A 421 -10.67 22.54 -9.64
CA LEU A 421 -10.95 22.53 -8.22
C LEU A 421 -11.30 23.93 -7.67
N ASP A 422 -10.65 24.99 -8.15
CA ASP A 422 -10.95 26.37 -7.75
C ASP A 422 -12.26 26.89 -8.38
N ARG A 423 -12.56 26.53 -9.64
CA ARG A 423 -13.88 26.80 -10.25
C ARG A 423 -15.02 26.14 -9.47
N LEU A 424 -14.86 24.87 -9.09
CA LEU A 424 -15.84 24.15 -8.28
C LEU A 424 -16.04 24.77 -6.89
N LYS A 425 -14.98 25.29 -6.25
CA LYS A 425 -15.10 26.06 -5.00
C LYS A 425 -15.91 27.35 -5.22
N ALA A 426 -15.59 28.12 -6.25
CA ALA A 426 -16.28 29.38 -6.55
C ALA A 426 -17.78 29.15 -6.80
N LEU A 427 -18.12 28.20 -7.69
CA LEU A 427 -19.52 27.83 -7.96
C LEU A 427 -20.26 27.33 -6.71
N MET A 428 -19.57 26.61 -5.83
CA MET A 428 -20.14 26.17 -4.55
C MET A 428 -20.42 27.37 -3.63
N THR A 429 -19.50 28.33 -3.50
CA THR A 429 -19.74 29.57 -2.71
C THR A 429 -20.91 30.40 -3.26
N GLU A 430 -21.02 30.53 -4.58
CA GLU A 430 -22.12 31.25 -5.24
C GLU A 430 -23.48 30.61 -4.91
N THR A 431 -23.59 29.28 -5.03
CA THR A 431 -24.84 28.57 -4.65
C THR A 431 -25.22 28.71 -3.19
N HIS A 432 -24.24 28.75 -2.27
CA HIS A 432 -24.52 28.99 -0.85
C HIS A 432 -25.04 30.41 -0.59
N SER A 433 -24.59 31.42 -1.35
CA SER A 433 -25.15 32.78 -1.26
C SER A 433 -26.60 32.82 -1.72
N LYS A 434 -26.87 32.29 -2.93
CA LYS A 434 -28.22 32.24 -3.51
C LYS A 434 -29.22 31.49 -2.61
N HIS A 435 -28.82 30.35 -2.03
CA HIS A 435 -29.65 29.63 -1.07
C HIS A 435 -29.92 30.42 0.23
N LYS A 436 -28.92 31.18 0.72
CA LYS A 436 -29.08 32.05 1.90
C LYS A 436 -30.01 33.23 1.64
N GLU A 437 -29.92 33.84 0.45
CA GLU A 437 -30.81 34.91 0.00
C GLU A 437 -32.26 34.40 -0.12
N MET A 438 -32.47 33.31 -0.88
CA MET A 438 -33.77 32.65 -1.06
C MET A 438 -34.45 32.31 0.28
N LYS A 439 -33.69 31.77 1.25
CA LYS A 439 -34.21 31.46 2.57
C LYS A 439 -34.77 32.70 3.31
N SER A 440 -34.12 33.86 3.16
CA SER A 440 -34.60 35.11 3.77
C SER A 440 -35.85 35.68 3.08
N GLU A 441 -36.10 35.34 1.81
CA GLU A 441 -37.34 35.73 1.11
C GLU A 441 -38.53 34.86 1.55
N ILE A 442 -38.31 33.55 1.70
CA ILE A 442 -39.32 32.61 2.23
C ILE A 442 -39.80 33.07 3.62
N GLU A 443 -38.87 33.40 4.54
CA GLU A 443 -39.19 33.86 5.90
C GLU A 443 -40.11 35.11 5.89
N LYS A 444 -39.88 36.06 4.97
CA LYS A 444 -40.73 37.27 4.81
C LYS A 444 -42.12 36.97 4.23
N LEU A 445 -42.21 36.05 3.25
CA LEU A 445 -43.48 35.69 2.63
C LEU A 445 -44.39 34.89 3.58
N GLN A 446 -43.80 34.02 4.42
CA GLN A 446 -44.54 33.29 5.46
C GLN A 446 -45.17 34.25 6.49
N GLU A 447 -44.45 35.27 6.93
CA GLU A 447 -44.95 36.30 7.86
C GLU A 447 -46.12 37.10 7.24
N GLN A 448 -46.04 37.46 5.96
CA GLN A 448 -47.12 38.14 5.25
C GLN A 448 -48.37 37.26 5.06
N ALA A 449 -48.19 35.99 4.67
CA ALA A 449 -49.27 35.07 4.37
C ALA A 449 -50.10 34.65 5.60
N GLY A 450 -49.52 34.73 6.81
CA GLY A 450 -50.21 34.41 8.08
C GLY A 450 -51.30 35.43 8.49
N SER A 451 -51.43 36.56 7.80
CA SER A 451 -52.19 37.72 8.28
C SER A 451 -53.64 37.89 7.77
N LEU A 452 -54.19 36.98 6.95
CA LEU A 452 -55.57 37.10 6.40
C LEU A 452 -56.41 35.79 6.34
N PRO A 453 -57.73 35.82 6.64
CA PRO A 453 -58.69 34.69 6.51
C PRO A 453 -59.59 34.69 5.23
N VAL A 454 -60.23 33.56 4.89
CA VAL A 454 -60.91 33.25 3.58
C VAL A 454 -62.25 32.47 3.71
N ARG A 455 -63.24 32.72 2.81
CA ARG A 455 -64.48 31.92 2.57
C ARG A 455 -65.07 32.09 1.15
N LEU A 456 -65.48 31.01 0.46
CA LEU A 456 -65.71 30.92 -1.02
C LEU A 456 -67.17 30.79 -1.50
N MET A 457 -67.48 31.27 -2.72
CA MET A 457 -68.57 30.85 -3.68
C MET A 457 -68.54 31.76 -4.94
N ASP A 458 -69.15 31.48 -6.13
CA ASP A 458 -69.88 30.33 -6.70
C ASP A 458 -69.77 30.28 -8.26
N ASN A 459 -70.08 29.15 -8.92
CA ASN A 459 -69.63 28.83 -10.30
C ASN A 459 -70.75 28.40 -11.29
N SER A 460 -70.69 28.81 -12.57
CA SER A 460 -71.53 28.19 -13.63
C SER A 460 -70.96 28.29 -15.06
N LYS A 461 -70.70 29.51 -15.58
CA LYS A 461 -70.06 29.68 -16.91
C LYS A 461 -68.66 29.06 -17.00
N GLU A 462 -68.03 28.86 -15.86
CA GLU A 462 -66.75 28.18 -15.72
C GLU A 462 -66.82 26.69 -16.07
N LEU A 463 -67.99 26.04 -16.00
CA LEU A 463 -68.09 24.58 -16.18
C LEU A 463 -67.79 24.13 -17.63
N GLU A 464 -68.18 24.91 -18.63
CA GLU A 464 -67.87 24.57 -20.04
C GLU A 464 -66.42 24.91 -20.40
N THR A 465 -65.88 26.03 -19.90
CA THR A 465 -64.47 26.38 -20.10
C THR A 465 -63.53 25.44 -19.35
N THR A 466 -63.86 25.03 -18.11
CA THR A 466 -63.10 24.02 -17.37
C THR A 466 -63.20 22.64 -18.02
N ALA A 467 -64.36 22.21 -18.52
CA ALA A 467 -64.47 20.93 -19.22
C ALA A 467 -63.54 20.86 -20.46
N ARG A 468 -63.47 21.92 -21.27
CA ARG A 468 -62.53 22.00 -22.42
C ARG A 468 -61.06 22.14 -21.98
N LEU A 469 -60.80 22.73 -20.81
CA LEU A 469 -59.45 22.77 -20.22
C LEU A 469 -58.99 21.36 -19.77
N ILE A 470 -59.93 20.55 -19.26
CA ILE A 470 -59.69 19.21 -18.72
C ILE A 470 -59.57 18.19 -19.85
N CYS A 471 -60.40 18.26 -20.89
CA CYS A 471 -60.32 17.36 -22.05
C CYS A 471 -60.57 18.13 -23.36
N PRO A 472 -59.56 18.32 -24.23
CA PRO A 472 -59.71 19.08 -25.47
C PRO A 472 -60.60 18.41 -26.53
N GLU A 473 -60.67 17.07 -26.50
CA GLU A 473 -61.29 16.25 -27.55
C GLU A 473 -62.62 15.67 -27.06
N ARG A 474 -63.67 15.83 -27.86
CA ARG A 474 -65.05 15.47 -27.46
C ARG A 474 -65.26 13.96 -27.53
N ARG A 475 -65.26 13.29 -26.38
CA ARG A 475 -65.57 11.85 -26.28
C ARG A 475 -67.09 11.60 -26.37
N PRO A 476 -67.54 10.48 -26.99
CA PRO A 476 -68.93 10.05 -26.93
C PRO A 476 -69.31 9.61 -25.51
N VAL A 477 -70.55 9.88 -25.09
CA VAL A 477 -71.08 9.53 -23.76
C VAL A 477 -71.94 8.27 -23.91
N GLU A 478 -71.46 7.14 -23.40
CA GLU A 478 -72.13 5.83 -23.51
C GLU A 478 -72.73 5.32 -22.19
N ARG A 479 -72.37 5.94 -21.06
CA ARG A 479 -72.69 5.48 -19.69
C ARG A 479 -73.32 6.60 -18.86
N SER A 480 -74.07 6.26 -17.80
CA SER A 480 -74.75 7.25 -16.95
C SER A 480 -73.79 7.96 -16.00
N ILE A 481 -74.16 9.18 -15.59
CA ILE A 481 -73.37 10.00 -14.65
C ILE A 481 -73.21 9.29 -13.30
N GLU A 482 -74.26 8.62 -12.81
CA GLU A 482 -74.20 7.88 -11.55
C GLU A 482 -73.17 6.75 -11.60
N SER A 483 -73.11 6.02 -12.73
CA SER A 483 -72.15 4.94 -12.92
C SER A 483 -70.70 5.44 -12.93
N VAL A 484 -70.42 6.48 -13.72
CA VAL A 484 -69.06 7.05 -13.81
C VAL A 484 -68.66 7.70 -12.48
N ASN A 485 -69.59 8.36 -11.77
CA ASN A 485 -69.30 9.00 -10.49
C ASN A 485 -69.05 7.98 -9.37
N ALA A 486 -69.78 6.85 -9.34
CA ALA A 486 -69.53 5.76 -8.40
C ALA A 486 -68.15 5.13 -8.62
N GLU A 487 -67.77 4.89 -9.88
CA GLU A 487 -66.46 4.34 -10.24
C GLU A 487 -65.32 5.32 -9.90
N MET A 488 -65.48 6.62 -10.22
CA MET A 488 -64.56 7.68 -9.80
C MET A 488 -64.43 7.78 -8.28
N THR A 489 -65.52 7.62 -7.53
CA THR A 489 -65.50 7.68 -6.05
C THR A 489 -64.73 6.49 -5.48
N CYS A 490 -64.93 5.28 -6.04
CA CYS A 490 -64.16 4.09 -5.67
C CYS A 490 -62.65 4.26 -5.96
N PHE A 491 -62.28 4.75 -7.15
CA PHE A 491 -60.87 4.99 -7.49
C PHE A 491 -60.26 6.11 -6.64
N ARG A 492 -60.98 7.22 -6.39
CA ARG A 492 -60.54 8.29 -5.47
C ARG A 492 -60.25 7.73 -4.09
N GLN A 493 -61.17 6.93 -3.53
CA GLN A 493 -61.01 6.35 -2.20
C GLN A 493 -59.80 5.41 -2.13
N ARG A 494 -59.62 4.51 -3.11
CA ARG A 494 -58.45 3.61 -3.18
C ARG A 494 -57.12 4.36 -3.35
N ILE A 495 -57.10 5.44 -4.13
CA ILE A 495 -55.92 6.31 -4.27
C ILE A 495 -55.62 7.03 -2.94
N LEU A 496 -56.64 7.52 -2.23
CA LEU A 496 -56.47 8.19 -0.93
C LEU A 496 -55.99 7.23 0.16
N GLU A 497 -56.50 6.00 0.18
CA GLU A 497 -56.04 4.90 1.05
C GLU A 497 -54.58 4.52 0.75
N GLN A 498 -54.18 4.40 -0.52
CA GLN A 498 -52.78 4.14 -0.86
C GLN A 498 -51.86 5.34 -0.59
N GLN A 499 -52.26 6.57 -0.92
CA GLN A 499 -51.45 7.77 -0.65
C GLN A 499 -51.22 7.98 0.84
N SER A 500 -52.26 7.77 1.67
CA SER A 500 -52.12 7.83 3.14
C SER A 500 -51.28 6.70 3.73
N GLN A 501 -51.24 5.52 3.10
CA GLN A 501 -50.32 4.43 3.51
C GLN A 501 -48.86 4.65 3.06
N HIS A 502 -48.63 5.25 1.89
CA HIS A 502 -47.30 5.34 1.29
C HIS A 502 -46.53 6.61 1.72
N GLY A 503 -47.20 7.74 1.89
CA GLY A 503 -46.55 9.04 2.20
C GLY A 503 -46.03 9.76 0.96
N ASP A 504 -45.02 10.63 1.13
CA ASP A 504 -44.45 11.42 0.03
C ASP A 504 -43.72 10.52 -1.00
N GLN A 505 -44.13 10.60 -2.27
CA GLN A 505 -43.53 9.84 -3.36
C GLN A 505 -42.05 10.18 -3.55
N GLU A 506 -41.66 11.45 -3.39
CA GLU A 506 -40.27 11.86 -3.60
C GLU A 506 -39.36 11.32 -2.48
N GLN A 507 -39.87 11.31 -1.24
CA GLN A 507 -39.22 10.66 -0.11
C GLN A 507 -39.01 9.14 -0.34
N ILE A 508 -40.01 8.41 -0.85
CA ILE A 508 -39.87 6.96 -1.14
C ILE A 508 -38.74 6.69 -2.14
N ILE A 509 -38.65 7.50 -3.20
CA ILE A 509 -37.61 7.36 -4.24
C ILE A 509 -36.22 7.63 -3.64
N ARG A 510 -36.07 8.69 -2.84
CA ARG A 510 -34.81 9.02 -2.16
C ARG A 510 -34.40 7.93 -1.17
N GLU A 511 -35.32 7.47 -0.30
CA GLU A 511 -35.06 6.41 0.67
C GLU A 511 -34.69 5.06 0.01
N TYR A 512 -35.28 4.75 -1.15
CA TYR A 512 -34.89 3.59 -1.95
C TYR A 512 -33.47 3.74 -2.53
N ALA A 513 -33.16 4.89 -3.14
CA ALA A 513 -31.86 5.14 -3.73
C ALA A 513 -30.72 5.14 -2.68
N GLU A 514 -30.96 5.74 -1.51
CA GLU A 514 -30.05 5.72 -0.37
C GLU A 514 -29.84 4.30 0.17
N ALA A 515 -30.93 3.53 0.36
CA ALA A 515 -30.84 2.14 0.83
C ALA A 515 -30.11 1.24 -0.17
N LEU A 516 -30.33 1.42 -1.48
CA LEU A 516 -29.63 0.71 -2.54
C LEU A 516 -28.13 1.04 -2.55
N LYS A 517 -27.77 2.32 -2.51
CA LYS A 517 -26.37 2.79 -2.47
C LYS A 517 -25.64 2.25 -1.24
N SER A 518 -26.25 2.40 -0.06
CA SER A 518 -25.69 1.91 1.21
C SER A 518 -25.52 0.38 1.21
N TYR A 519 -26.49 -0.36 0.65
CA TYR A 519 -26.38 -1.81 0.46
C TYR A 519 -25.24 -2.20 -0.50
N GLN A 520 -25.10 -1.52 -1.64
CA GLN A 520 -24.04 -1.79 -2.62
C GLN A 520 -22.64 -1.50 -2.06
N GLU A 521 -22.46 -0.36 -1.39
CA GLU A 521 -21.18 0.02 -0.75
C GLU A 521 -20.76 -1.01 0.30
N ALA A 522 -21.67 -1.37 1.22
CA ALA A 522 -21.42 -2.39 2.23
C ALA A 522 -21.19 -3.79 1.62
N ALA A 523 -21.92 -4.16 0.56
CA ALA A 523 -21.74 -5.43 -0.13
C ALA A 523 -20.36 -5.56 -0.79
N ASN A 524 -19.90 -4.48 -1.44
CA ASN A 524 -18.56 -4.44 -2.05
C ASN A 524 -17.46 -4.52 -1.00
N GLN A 525 -17.57 -3.77 0.11
CA GLN A 525 -16.63 -3.86 1.22
C GLN A 525 -16.52 -5.28 1.80
N VAL A 526 -17.66 -5.94 2.07
CA VAL A 526 -17.67 -7.34 2.56
C VAL A 526 -17.07 -8.30 1.53
N LYS A 527 -17.35 -8.11 0.23
CA LYS A 527 -16.80 -8.93 -0.86
C LYS A 527 -15.27 -8.82 -0.96
N ASP A 528 -14.72 -7.62 -0.87
CA ASP A 528 -13.28 -7.41 -0.98
C ASP A 528 -12.53 -7.82 0.30
N LEU A 529 -13.14 -7.66 1.48
CA LEU A 529 -12.62 -8.22 2.72
C LEU A 529 -12.59 -9.76 2.72
N LYS A 530 -13.60 -10.42 2.13
CA LYS A 530 -13.56 -11.89 1.91
C LYS A 530 -12.40 -12.29 1.01
N ARG A 531 -12.27 -11.67 -0.16
CA ARG A 531 -11.15 -11.92 -1.09
C ARG A 531 -9.78 -11.72 -0.43
N PHE A 532 -9.66 -10.71 0.44
CA PHE A 532 -8.46 -10.48 1.23
C PHE A 532 -8.20 -11.61 2.23
N ILE A 533 -9.22 -12.08 2.97
CA ILE A 533 -9.10 -13.23 3.87
C ILE A 533 -8.72 -14.50 3.09
N ASP A 534 -9.33 -14.78 1.94
CA ASP A 534 -9.03 -15.96 1.13
C ASP A 534 -7.59 -15.93 0.60
N CYS A 535 -7.12 -14.76 0.17
CA CYS A 535 -5.72 -14.54 -0.22
C CYS A 535 -4.76 -14.73 0.96
N LEU A 536 -5.09 -14.17 2.12
CA LEU A 536 -4.33 -14.33 3.36
C LEU A 536 -4.26 -15.81 3.78
N ASP A 537 -5.35 -16.56 3.69
CA ASP A 537 -5.42 -17.99 4.02
C ASP A 537 -4.49 -18.81 3.13
N ASN A 538 -4.49 -18.56 1.83
CA ASN A 538 -3.57 -19.20 0.88
C ASN A 538 -2.09 -18.90 1.21
N ILE A 539 -1.75 -17.62 1.44
CA ILE A 539 -0.40 -17.19 1.80
C ILE A 539 0.04 -17.78 3.14
N MET A 540 -0.86 -17.83 4.14
CA MET A 540 -0.58 -18.41 5.46
C MET A 540 -0.36 -19.91 5.39
N ASN A 541 -1.17 -20.65 4.62
CA ASN A 541 -1.03 -22.10 4.45
C ASN A 541 0.33 -22.46 3.81
N ASP A 542 0.67 -21.77 2.72
CA ASP A 542 1.95 -21.91 2.01
C ASP A 542 3.16 -21.58 2.91
N ARG A 543 3.12 -20.44 3.61
CA ARG A 543 4.15 -20.07 4.60
C ARG A 543 4.27 -21.07 5.76
N LEU A 544 3.15 -21.59 6.28
CA LEU A 544 3.14 -22.59 7.35
C LEU A 544 3.73 -23.94 6.88
N MET A 545 3.48 -24.33 5.63
CA MET A 545 4.12 -25.51 5.04
C MET A 545 5.64 -25.29 4.89
N ARG A 546 6.08 -24.13 4.37
CA ARG A 546 7.51 -23.79 4.33
C ARG A 546 8.16 -23.79 5.71
N PHE A 547 7.51 -23.25 6.75
CA PHE A 547 7.99 -23.32 8.13
C PHE A 547 8.13 -24.76 8.64
N LYS A 548 7.13 -25.63 8.38
CA LYS A 548 7.20 -27.05 8.75
C LYS A 548 8.36 -27.77 8.05
N MET A 549 8.61 -27.49 6.76
CA MET A 549 9.75 -28.03 6.01
C MET A 549 11.08 -27.52 6.56
N MET A 550 11.21 -26.20 6.78
CA MET A 550 12.40 -25.56 7.31
C MET A 550 12.77 -26.10 8.70
N ARG A 551 11.79 -26.18 9.62
CA ARG A 551 11.98 -26.76 10.96
C ARG A 551 12.50 -28.20 10.90
N ARG A 552 11.91 -29.05 10.04
CA ARG A 552 12.37 -30.44 9.83
C ARG A 552 13.79 -30.48 9.26
N SER A 553 14.09 -29.67 8.25
CA SER A 553 15.42 -29.58 7.62
C SER A 553 16.50 -29.16 8.63
N ILE A 554 16.23 -28.11 9.42
CA ILE A 554 17.12 -27.62 10.49
C ILE A 554 17.34 -28.71 11.56
N ALA A 555 16.28 -29.41 12.00
CA ALA A 555 16.41 -30.51 12.97
C ALA A 555 17.25 -31.69 12.43
N VAL A 556 17.03 -32.10 11.17
CA VAL A 556 17.82 -33.14 10.51
C VAL A 556 19.29 -32.71 10.37
N ARG A 557 19.56 -31.48 9.94
CA ARG A 557 20.93 -30.94 9.89
C ARG A 557 21.58 -30.94 11.28
N CYS A 558 20.85 -30.53 12.32
CA CYS A 558 21.36 -30.51 13.70
C CYS A 558 21.77 -31.90 14.18
N LYS A 559 20.92 -32.91 13.91
CA LYS A 559 21.24 -34.32 14.18
C LYS A 559 22.50 -34.77 13.44
N LEU A 560 22.60 -34.49 12.13
CA LEU A 560 23.74 -34.91 11.30
C LEU A 560 25.06 -34.25 11.73
N TYR A 561 25.07 -32.94 11.99
CA TYR A 561 26.28 -32.27 12.48
C TYR A 561 26.68 -32.76 13.87
N PHE A 562 25.72 -32.95 14.78
CA PHE A 562 26.00 -33.46 16.13
C PHE A 562 26.63 -34.86 16.09
N SER A 563 26.05 -35.81 15.34
CA SER A 563 26.63 -37.14 15.20
C SER A 563 28.00 -37.11 14.51
N ASN A 564 28.20 -36.26 13.49
CA ASN A 564 29.50 -36.10 12.84
C ASN A 564 30.59 -35.55 13.79
N PHE A 565 30.24 -34.60 14.65
CA PHE A 565 31.16 -34.08 15.65
C PHE A 565 31.50 -35.13 16.73
N LEU A 566 30.55 -35.94 17.17
CA LEU A 566 30.81 -37.05 18.09
C LEU A 566 31.67 -38.18 17.46
N ILE A 567 31.50 -38.47 16.16
CA ILE A 567 32.29 -39.51 15.48
C ILE A 567 33.78 -39.14 15.39
N LYS A 568 34.12 -37.85 15.18
CA LYS A 568 35.51 -37.35 15.25
C LYS A 568 36.20 -37.58 16.60
N LEU A 569 35.42 -37.98 17.60
CA LEU A 569 35.71 -37.98 19.02
C LEU A 569 35.55 -39.38 19.63
N ASN A 570 35.42 -40.42 18.79
CA ASN A 570 35.20 -41.82 19.16
C ASN A 570 33.95 -42.06 20.04
N CYS A 571 33.04 -41.09 20.10
CA CYS A 571 31.74 -41.21 20.76
C CYS A 571 30.65 -41.45 19.73
N SER A 572 29.60 -42.17 20.13
CA SER A 572 28.36 -42.23 19.35
C SER A 572 27.25 -41.45 20.06
N GLY A 573 26.24 -41.00 19.33
CA GLY A 573 25.14 -40.27 19.95
C GLY A 573 24.01 -39.98 18.99
N SER A 574 22.82 -39.84 19.55
CA SER A 574 21.58 -39.66 18.81
C SER A 574 20.79 -38.45 19.30
N MET A 575 20.09 -37.82 18.36
CA MET A 575 19.10 -36.77 18.65
C MET A 575 17.73 -37.21 18.12
N ILE A 576 16.72 -37.02 18.94
CA ILE A 576 15.32 -37.31 18.64
C ILE A 576 14.51 -36.05 18.92
N PHE A 577 13.99 -35.45 17.85
CA PHE A 577 13.12 -34.28 17.91
C PHE A 577 11.65 -34.72 17.79
N ASP A 578 10.89 -34.66 18.89
CA ASP A 578 9.43 -34.74 18.81
C ASP A 578 8.87 -33.35 18.55
N HIS A 579 8.60 -33.10 17.27
CA HIS A 579 8.03 -31.85 16.77
C HIS A 579 6.54 -31.63 17.12
N THR A 580 5.88 -32.61 17.73
CA THR A 580 4.47 -32.57 18.14
C THR A 580 4.36 -32.34 19.65
N LYS A 581 5.17 -33.06 20.45
CA LYS A 581 5.29 -32.87 21.90
C LYS A 581 6.23 -31.72 22.29
N GLU A 582 6.94 -31.16 21.33
CA GLU A 582 7.96 -30.11 21.51
C GLU A 582 9.10 -30.54 22.45
N THR A 583 9.61 -31.75 22.27
CA THR A 583 10.74 -32.31 23.03
C THR A 583 11.96 -32.62 22.17
N LEU A 584 13.14 -32.53 22.78
CA LEU A 584 14.43 -32.89 22.20
C LEU A 584 15.16 -33.81 23.17
N SER A 585 15.15 -35.10 22.86
CA SER A 585 15.95 -36.11 23.54
C SER A 585 17.32 -36.21 22.87
N ILE A 586 18.36 -36.31 23.69
CA ILE A 586 19.77 -36.38 23.25
C ILE A 586 20.40 -37.49 24.09
N SER A 587 21.09 -38.42 23.43
CA SER A 587 21.86 -39.49 24.06
C SER A 587 23.27 -39.54 23.49
N VAL A 588 24.25 -39.90 24.31
CA VAL A 588 25.68 -40.01 23.95
C VAL A 588 26.25 -41.24 24.64
N LYS A 589 26.94 -42.11 23.89
CA LYS A 589 27.72 -43.24 24.41
C LYS A 589 29.22 -42.95 24.21
N PRO A 590 30.05 -42.90 25.28
CA PRO A 590 31.50 -42.77 25.19
C PRO A 590 32.16 -44.08 24.75
N PRO A 591 33.43 -44.05 24.28
CA PRO A 591 34.16 -45.26 23.89
C PRO A 591 34.38 -46.20 25.10
N GLY A 592 34.03 -47.48 24.94
CA GLY A 592 34.24 -48.53 25.95
C GLY A 592 33.00 -48.99 26.73
N CYS A 593 31.83 -48.36 26.55
CA CYS A 593 30.55 -48.89 27.06
C CYS A 593 29.85 -49.77 26.02
N GLU A 594 29.91 -51.08 26.18
CA GLU A 594 29.23 -52.05 25.28
C GLU A 594 27.74 -52.25 25.62
N ASP A 595 27.28 -51.89 26.81
CA ASP A 595 25.88 -52.07 27.20
C ASP A 595 24.90 -51.22 26.38
N ASP A 596 23.80 -51.85 25.97
CA ASP A 596 22.68 -51.22 25.26
C ASP A 596 21.63 -50.58 26.18
N SER A 597 21.91 -50.53 27.49
CA SER A 597 21.18 -49.63 28.37
C SER A 597 21.30 -48.20 27.85
N VAL A 598 20.15 -47.52 27.73
CA VAL A 598 20.11 -46.12 27.30
C VAL A 598 20.71 -45.28 28.41
N ASN A 599 22.03 -45.07 28.34
CA ASN A 599 22.75 -44.24 29.28
C ASN A 599 22.18 -42.83 29.23
N ASP A 600 21.29 -42.54 30.19
CA ASP A 600 20.78 -41.21 30.44
C ASP A 600 22.01 -40.31 30.58
N VAL A 601 21.95 -39.16 29.93
CA VAL A 601 23.05 -38.20 29.80
C VAL A 601 23.56 -37.73 31.18
N ARG A 602 22.82 -38.03 32.26
CA ARG A 602 23.20 -37.93 33.68
C ARG A 602 24.25 -38.94 34.19
N SER A 603 24.57 -40.03 33.50
CA SER A 603 25.60 -41.02 33.94
C SER A 603 27.02 -40.68 33.47
N LEU A 604 27.17 -39.81 32.47
CA LEU A 604 28.46 -39.41 31.86
C LEU A 604 29.40 -38.69 32.85
N SER A 605 30.71 -38.74 32.61
CA SER A 605 31.73 -38.01 33.40
C SER A 605 31.71 -36.50 33.13
N GLY A 606 32.21 -35.67 34.06
CA GLY A 606 32.17 -34.19 33.92
C GLY A 606 32.82 -33.65 32.63
N GLY A 607 33.85 -34.33 32.13
CA GLY A 607 34.50 -34.04 30.85
C GLY A 607 33.62 -34.36 29.66
N GLU A 608 33.09 -35.59 29.58
CA GLU A 608 32.13 -36.03 28.56
C GLU A 608 30.89 -35.12 28.51
N ARG A 609 30.45 -34.61 29.66
CA ARG A 609 29.30 -33.69 29.73
C ARG A 609 29.57 -32.36 29.04
N SER A 610 30.73 -31.76 29.34
CA SER A 610 31.17 -30.50 28.72
C SER A 610 31.37 -30.68 27.22
N PHE A 611 31.92 -31.83 26.83
CA PHE A 611 32.24 -32.22 25.47
C PHE A 611 31.02 -32.42 24.56
N ALA A 612 30.01 -33.18 25.02
CA ALA A 612 28.75 -33.30 24.31
C ALA A 612 28.02 -31.94 24.20
N THR A 613 28.19 -31.06 25.19
CA THR A 613 27.66 -29.68 25.15
C THR A 613 28.35 -28.85 24.06
N VAL A 614 29.68 -28.93 23.94
CA VAL A 614 30.43 -28.28 22.86
C VAL A 614 30.00 -28.84 21.50
N CYS A 615 29.88 -30.17 21.34
CA CYS A 615 29.39 -30.78 20.09
C CYS A 615 27.99 -30.30 19.69
N PHE A 616 27.08 -30.13 20.65
CA PHE A 616 25.75 -29.57 20.39
C PHE A 616 25.79 -28.10 19.98
N ILE A 617 26.61 -27.28 20.64
CA ILE A 617 26.75 -25.86 20.29
C ILE A 617 27.36 -25.72 18.88
N LEU A 618 28.38 -26.52 18.54
CA LEU A 618 28.97 -26.58 17.20
C LEU A 618 27.93 -27.00 16.14
N ALA A 619 27.07 -27.97 16.45
CA ALA A 619 25.99 -28.39 15.55
C ALA A 619 24.94 -27.29 15.30
N LEU A 620 24.57 -26.52 16.33
CA LEU A 620 23.73 -25.32 16.17
C LEU A 620 24.45 -24.22 15.38
N TRP A 621 25.75 -24.05 15.59
CA TRP A 621 26.61 -23.09 14.90
C TRP A 621 26.78 -23.40 13.40
N GLU A 622 26.75 -24.66 12.97
CA GLU A 622 26.68 -25.00 11.53
C GLU A 622 25.34 -24.61 10.85
N ILE A 623 24.32 -24.23 11.64
CA ILE A 623 22.96 -23.94 11.15
C ILE A 623 22.55 -22.48 11.38
N THR A 624 23.22 -21.75 12.27
CA THR A 624 22.82 -20.41 12.72
C THR A 624 23.69 -19.30 12.13
N GLU A 625 23.04 -18.30 11.52
CA GLU A 625 23.71 -17.19 10.83
C GLU A 625 23.99 -15.99 11.75
N SER A 626 24.72 -16.22 12.85
CA SER A 626 25.26 -15.13 13.67
C SER A 626 26.63 -14.66 13.16
N PRO A 627 26.89 -13.34 13.05
CA PRO A 627 28.21 -12.79 12.71
C PRO A 627 29.23 -12.91 13.85
N PHE A 628 28.77 -12.97 15.10
CA PHE A 628 29.61 -13.11 16.30
C PHE A 628 29.28 -14.40 17.05
N ARG A 629 30.31 -15.08 17.56
CA ARG A 629 30.18 -16.34 18.30
C ARG A 629 31.11 -16.35 19.49
N CYS A 630 30.53 -16.47 20.68
CA CYS A 630 31.26 -16.44 21.93
C CYS A 630 31.05 -17.75 22.69
N LEU A 631 32.14 -18.34 23.19
CA LEU A 631 32.10 -19.38 24.22
C LEU A 631 32.96 -18.95 25.40
N ASP A 632 32.48 -19.29 26.59
CA ASP A 632 33.05 -18.89 27.87
C ASP A 632 33.11 -20.10 28.80
N GLU A 633 34.28 -20.32 29.42
CA GLU A 633 34.59 -21.40 30.34
C GLU A 633 34.21 -22.82 29.84
N PHE A 634 34.32 -23.07 28.53
CA PHE A 634 33.84 -24.30 27.91
C PHE A 634 34.71 -25.54 28.18
N ASP A 635 35.99 -25.35 28.54
CA ASP A 635 36.98 -26.40 28.76
C ASP A 635 37.27 -26.71 30.24
N VAL A 636 36.66 -25.97 31.16
CA VAL A 636 36.99 -26.00 32.61
C VAL A 636 36.91 -27.38 33.24
N TYR A 637 35.96 -28.22 32.82
CA TYR A 637 35.73 -29.57 33.35
C TYR A 637 36.21 -30.69 32.41
N MET A 638 36.90 -30.35 31.32
CA MET A 638 37.46 -31.34 30.40
C MET A 638 38.84 -31.80 30.89
N ASP A 639 39.12 -33.09 30.77
CA ASP A 639 40.49 -33.59 30.82
C ASP A 639 41.31 -33.09 29.60
N MET A 640 42.64 -33.25 29.66
CA MET A 640 43.54 -32.75 28.62
C MET A 640 43.32 -33.39 27.23
N HIS A 641 42.75 -34.60 27.14
CA HIS A 641 42.47 -35.26 25.88
C HIS A 641 41.22 -34.67 25.22
N ASN A 642 40.10 -34.67 25.94
CA ASN A 642 38.83 -34.10 25.47
C ASN A 642 38.92 -32.59 25.24
N ARG A 643 39.72 -31.87 26.05
CA ARG A 643 40.04 -30.45 25.86
C ARG A 643 40.74 -30.22 24.53
N ARG A 644 41.83 -30.94 24.24
CA ARG A 644 42.61 -30.77 23.01
C ARG A 644 41.73 -30.92 21.77
N ILE A 645 40.96 -32.01 21.68
CA ILE A 645 40.17 -32.25 20.46
C ILE A 645 38.97 -31.28 20.35
N SER A 646 38.41 -30.83 21.48
CA SER A 646 37.40 -29.76 21.47
C SER A 646 37.96 -28.44 20.93
N MET A 647 39.20 -28.09 21.29
CA MET A 647 39.92 -26.92 20.77
C MET A 647 40.21 -27.05 19.27
N ASP A 648 40.78 -28.18 18.85
CA ASP A 648 41.04 -28.47 17.43
C ASP A 648 39.76 -28.36 16.59
N LEU A 649 38.63 -28.81 17.13
CA LEU A 649 37.34 -28.75 16.46
C LEU A 649 36.76 -27.32 16.38
N LEU A 650 36.96 -26.51 17.43
CA LEU A 650 36.58 -25.09 17.45
C LEU A 650 37.40 -24.27 16.46
N VAL A 651 38.71 -24.53 16.35
CA VAL A 651 39.61 -23.91 15.36
C VAL A 651 39.24 -24.34 13.94
N GLN A 652 39.07 -25.65 13.70
CA GLN A 652 38.61 -26.14 12.39
C GLN A 652 37.28 -25.54 11.95
N LEU A 653 36.36 -25.25 12.89
CA LEU A 653 35.09 -24.60 12.57
C LEU A 653 35.26 -23.09 12.31
N SER A 654 36.14 -22.40 13.02
CA SER A 654 36.39 -20.97 12.77
C SER A 654 37.09 -20.74 11.44
N GLU A 655 38.10 -21.55 11.09
CA GLU A 655 38.78 -21.53 9.77
C GLU A 655 37.81 -21.74 8.61
N ARG A 656 36.88 -22.70 8.74
CA ARG A 656 35.84 -22.98 7.72
C ARG A 656 34.85 -21.83 7.55
N GLN A 657 34.72 -20.96 8.55
CA GLN A 657 33.68 -19.93 8.63
C GLN A 657 34.27 -18.52 8.71
N TYR A 658 35.25 -18.25 7.83
CA TYR A 658 36.03 -17.01 7.69
C TYR A 658 35.25 -15.68 7.66
N GLY A 659 33.93 -15.71 7.41
CA GLY A 659 33.04 -14.53 7.46
C GLY A 659 32.44 -14.23 8.85
N ARG A 660 32.91 -14.87 9.93
CA ARG A 660 32.36 -14.75 11.29
C ARG A 660 33.47 -14.55 12.31
N GLN A 661 33.21 -13.76 13.35
CA GLN A 661 34.15 -13.57 14.46
C GLN A 661 33.89 -14.57 15.58
N PHE A 662 34.94 -15.24 16.03
CA PHE A 662 34.92 -16.20 17.14
C PHE A 662 35.68 -15.62 18.33
N ILE A 663 35.08 -15.73 19.52
CA ILE A 663 35.64 -15.27 20.79
C ILE A 663 35.57 -16.45 21.75
N PHE A 664 36.73 -16.92 22.20
CA PHE A 664 36.84 -18.05 23.12
C PHE A 664 37.51 -17.56 24.41
N ILE A 665 36.78 -17.65 25.52
CA ILE A 665 37.25 -17.27 26.85
C ILE A 665 37.48 -18.56 27.64
N THR A 666 38.71 -18.77 28.09
CA THR A 666 39.09 -19.89 28.97
C THR A 666 39.96 -19.38 30.12
N PRO A 667 39.75 -19.87 31.36
CA PRO A 667 40.63 -19.59 32.49
C PRO A 667 41.87 -20.50 32.50
N GLN A 668 41.95 -21.50 31.60
CA GLN A 668 43.06 -22.43 31.53
C GLN A 668 44.16 -21.95 30.58
N ASN A 669 45.40 -22.34 30.86
CA ASN A 669 46.58 -21.90 30.10
C ASN A 669 46.51 -22.31 28.62
N THR A 670 46.93 -21.40 27.73
CA THR A 670 46.98 -21.57 26.27
C THR A 670 48.36 -21.92 25.71
N ARG A 671 49.38 -22.16 26.55
CA ARG A 671 50.75 -22.56 26.12
C ARG A 671 50.88 -23.93 25.43
N TYR A 672 49.81 -24.74 25.40
CA TYR A 672 49.77 -26.05 24.75
C TYR A 672 48.90 -26.07 23.48
N PHE A 673 48.78 -24.90 22.84
CA PHE A 673 48.11 -24.68 21.56
C PHE A 673 49.19 -24.41 20.49
#